data_AF-A0A7W1YKQ7-F1
#
_entry.id   AF-A0A7W1YKQ7-F1
#
_cell.length_a   1.000
_cell.length_b   1.000
_cell.length_c   1.000
_cell.angle_alpha   90.00
_cell.angle_beta   90.00
_cell.angle_gamma   90.00
#
_symmetry.space_group_name_H-M   'P 1'
#
loop_
_entity.id
_entity.type
_entity.pdbx_description
1 polymer ?
#
loop_
_entity_poly.entity_id
_entity_poly.type
_entity_poly.pdbx_seq_one_letter_code
_entity_poly.pdbx_strand_id
1 'polypeptide(L)'
;ALSAARMSALAGPAPVHLPVQDGPVRTHEPLLTRLQAIWLAAATLVMVGIAAYANSFAGRFMFDDTMWIGDPPPAFHDIGWYAQGLFFSSSRRFIELTAQINWALGHESLFGWHLFNVSVHLGCGLAVFGVARRTLLSAPMRERFAGSATWLAWAIAAIFLVHPLNSEAVTFIWQRAHAVMALCQILALYAIIRADSAQGNARWICWGLALLLCDIGLDTKAQMVAMPLLVLIYDRTFLSSTWAALVARNWPLYVGMAAVWAVSVGNLSATMGGPGSDIGSRGVMPDEQGSGTMTRLEYARAQPEVVLRYLGLLFWPRQLCLDYVWGIPPLSAALVPWFAGLAALAAASALALWRWPLWGFLGVWFFLNLGPSSSIIQRPDVMVEHRMYVPMIAWAALVVVGGWLLAERACRDLRLALPLAGGVLAVLLVALGWRTVVRNQDYQDHEVMWRQVIAVSPSNPRAHLNLGTTLGSRDRHEEALVEFGLAAKFKGIYPMAHYNRGTSLEKLKRNEEAAEAYREATRENQGYAEAWNNLGGVLITLGRPEESLVPLQRAITIRENQQAPYGVAYNNYGNALIQLGKAKEALPFLQKAVLYRPKLAEAWYNLGNSHVAFGDFAKALPAYQQAVQINPDYAEAHHNLALMLGNAGRYREAYEQDQQALALRPVYEQAQHTIQRWELALKQGDAPAPAVTLPSTPVSVAPVAAPSQSGLATTGK
;
A
#
# COMPACT_ATOMS: atom_id res chain seq x y z
N ALA A 1 44.04 -40.63 -63.57
CA ALA A 1 42.70 -41.07 -64.05
C ALA A 1 41.91 -41.84 -62.97
N LEU A 2 41.85 -41.33 -61.73
CA LEU A 2 41.16 -41.99 -60.60
C LEU A 2 40.45 -40.97 -59.67
N SER A 3 39.90 -39.88 -60.23
CA SER A 3 39.08 -38.92 -59.46
C SER A 3 37.70 -38.62 -60.06
N ALA A 4 37.30 -39.26 -61.18
CA ALA A 4 36.01 -39.01 -61.83
C ALA A 4 34.94 -40.10 -61.63
N ALA A 5 35.25 -41.22 -60.95
CA ALA A 5 34.36 -42.39 -60.85
C ALA A 5 33.69 -42.57 -59.46
N ARG A 6 33.68 -41.57 -58.59
CA ARG A 6 33.03 -41.65 -57.26
C ARG A 6 31.91 -40.63 -57.01
N MET A 7 31.50 -39.85 -58.01
CA MET A 7 30.43 -38.83 -57.86
C MET A 7 29.09 -39.14 -58.54
N SER A 8 28.86 -40.35 -59.09
CA SER A 8 27.59 -40.68 -59.77
C SER A 8 26.75 -41.83 -59.14
N ALA A 9 27.11 -42.34 -57.96
CA ALA A 9 26.46 -43.53 -57.37
C ALA A 9 25.69 -43.27 -56.05
N LEU A 10 25.19 -42.06 -55.82
CA LEU A 10 24.28 -41.72 -54.71
C LEU A 10 22.97 -41.08 -55.18
N ALA A 11 22.58 -41.32 -56.44
CA ALA A 11 21.24 -41.02 -56.93
C ALA A 11 20.25 -42.06 -56.35
N GLY A 12 19.58 -41.70 -55.26
CA GLY A 12 18.40 -42.42 -54.79
C GLY A 12 17.26 -42.35 -55.82
N PRO A 13 16.31 -43.29 -55.81
CA PRO A 13 15.26 -43.36 -56.81
C PRO A 13 14.33 -42.14 -56.75
N ALA A 14 13.87 -41.72 -57.93
CA ALA A 14 12.90 -40.63 -58.09
C ALA A 14 11.66 -40.81 -57.18
N PRO A 15 11.08 -39.71 -56.65
CA PRO A 15 9.92 -39.81 -55.79
C PRO A 15 8.75 -40.42 -56.56
N VAL A 16 8.23 -41.53 -56.04
CA VAL A 16 6.95 -42.12 -56.44
C VAL A 16 5.86 -41.11 -56.12
N HIS A 17 5.20 -40.57 -57.15
CA HIS A 17 3.95 -39.84 -56.99
C HIS A 17 2.89 -40.81 -56.45
N LEU A 18 2.71 -40.84 -55.13
CA LEU A 18 1.50 -41.38 -54.53
C LEU A 18 0.37 -40.36 -54.76
N PRO A 19 -0.80 -40.76 -55.29
CA PRO A 19 -1.93 -39.87 -55.41
C PRO A 19 -2.34 -39.41 -54.01
N VAL A 20 -2.41 -38.10 -53.83
CA VAL A 20 -3.08 -37.47 -52.68
C VAL A 20 -4.51 -37.96 -52.70
N GLN A 21 -4.85 -38.90 -51.82
CA GLN A 21 -6.24 -39.16 -51.48
C GLN A 21 -6.70 -37.95 -50.67
N ASP A 22 -7.56 -37.15 -51.28
CA ASP A 22 -8.38 -36.14 -50.62
C ASP A 22 -9.25 -36.84 -49.56
N GLY A 23 -8.71 -37.02 -48.36
CA GLY A 23 -9.49 -37.31 -47.17
C GLY A 23 -10.39 -36.11 -46.87
N PRO A 24 -11.64 -36.31 -46.40
CA PRO A 24 -12.61 -35.24 -46.29
C PRO A 24 -12.07 -34.15 -45.35
N VAL A 25 -11.95 -32.94 -45.90
CA VAL A 25 -11.70 -31.71 -45.18
C VAL A 25 -12.61 -31.67 -43.97
N ARG A 26 -12.01 -31.63 -42.78
CA ARG A 26 -12.72 -31.47 -41.51
C ARG A 26 -13.71 -30.32 -41.65
N THR A 27 -14.96 -30.65 -41.38
CA THR A 27 -16.14 -29.80 -41.49
C THR A 27 -15.90 -28.40 -40.91
N HIS A 28 -16.22 -27.38 -41.71
CA HIS A 28 -16.34 -26.01 -41.24
C HIS A 28 -17.45 -25.94 -40.18
N GLU A 29 -17.08 -25.97 -38.90
CA GLU A 29 -18.02 -25.55 -37.83
C GLU A 29 -18.57 -24.15 -38.15
N PRO A 30 -19.89 -23.92 -37.99
CA PRO A 30 -20.50 -22.63 -38.26
C PRO A 30 -19.85 -21.50 -37.44
N LEU A 31 -19.68 -20.30 -38.03
CA LEU A 31 -19.18 -19.12 -37.31
C LEU A 31 -19.98 -18.80 -36.03
N LEU A 32 -21.28 -19.07 -36.06
CA LEU A 32 -22.20 -18.91 -34.93
C LEU A 32 -21.82 -19.80 -33.73
N THR A 33 -21.47 -21.08 -33.93
CA THR A 33 -21.09 -21.98 -32.83
C THR A 33 -19.75 -21.57 -32.22
N ARG A 34 -18.83 -21.05 -33.05
CA ARG A 34 -17.54 -20.50 -32.56
C ARG A 34 -17.73 -19.24 -31.72
N LEU A 35 -18.61 -18.33 -32.12
CA LEU A 35 -18.91 -17.13 -31.33
C LEU A 35 -19.59 -17.49 -30.01
N GLN A 36 -20.54 -18.42 -30.03
CA GLN A 36 -21.17 -18.95 -28.81
C GLN A 36 -20.14 -19.54 -27.84
N ALA A 37 -19.19 -20.33 -28.33
CA ALA A 37 -18.12 -20.89 -27.50
C ALA A 37 -17.23 -19.82 -26.85
N ILE A 38 -16.93 -18.72 -27.56
CA ILE A 38 -16.15 -17.60 -27.02
C ILE A 38 -16.92 -16.88 -25.91
N TRP A 39 -18.20 -16.57 -26.13
CA TRP A 39 -19.02 -15.89 -25.13
C TRP A 39 -19.29 -16.76 -23.91
N LEU A 40 -19.49 -18.06 -24.10
CA LEU A 40 -19.61 -19.02 -23.01
C LEU A 40 -18.31 -19.11 -22.18
N ALA A 41 -17.16 -19.15 -22.85
CA ALA A 41 -15.85 -19.12 -22.18
C ALA A 41 -15.67 -17.82 -21.38
N ALA A 42 -16.02 -16.66 -21.94
CA ALA A 42 -15.96 -15.37 -21.24
C ALA A 42 -16.90 -15.32 -20.04
N ALA A 43 -18.16 -15.75 -20.19
CA ALA A 43 -19.15 -15.77 -19.12
C ALA A 43 -18.73 -16.69 -17.97
N THR A 44 -18.19 -17.87 -18.27
CA THR A 44 -17.69 -18.80 -17.26
C THR A 44 -16.46 -18.27 -16.53
N LEU A 45 -15.54 -17.56 -17.21
CA LEU A 45 -14.43 -16.86 -16.53
C LEU A 45 -14.94 -15.80 -15.55
N VAL A 46 -15.95 -15.02 -15.93
CA VAL A 46 -16.55 -14.02 -15.04
C VAL A 46 -17.16 -14.70 -13.81
N MET A 47 -17.93 -15.77 -13.99
CA MET A 47 -18.52 -16.52 -12.86
C MET A 47 -17.46 -17.11 -11.93
N VAL A 48 -16.40 -17.72 -12.49
CA VAL A 48 -15.30 -18.30 -11.71
C VAL A 48 -14.55 -17.23 -10.92
N GLY A 49 -14.24 -16.09 -11.55
CA GLY A 49 -13.58 -14.97 -10.89
C GLY A 49 -14.42 -14.35 -9.77
N ILE A 50 -15.73 -14.15 -10.01
CA ILE A 50 -16.66 -13.66 -8.98
C ILE A 50 -16.71 -14.64 -7.81
N ALA A 51 -16.82 -15.95 -8.08
CA ALA A 51 -16.88 -16.96 -7.02
C ALA A 51 -15.61 -16.97 -6.15
N ALA A 52 -14.42 -16.81 -6.76
CA ALA A 52 -13.15 -16.81 -6.04
C ALA A 52 -12.95 -15.57 -5.14
N TYR A 53 -13.56 -14.43 -5.50
CA TYR A 53 -13.41 -13.15 -4.77
C TYR A 53 -14.70 -12.66 -4.12
N ALA A 54 -15.78 -13.44 -4.09
CA ALA A 54 -17.05 -13.00 -3.51
C ALA A 54 -16.90 -12.52 -2.05
N ASN A 55 -16.00 -13.15 -1.28
CA ASN A 55 -15.73 -12.77 0.11
C ASN A 55 -14.75 -11.60 0.28
N SER A 56 -14.14 -11.08 -0.79
CA SER A 56 -13.28 -9.90 -0.72
C SER A 56 -14.08 -8.64 -0.40
N PHE A 57 -15.38 -8.62 -0.73
CA PHE A 57 -16.31 -7.52 -0.41
C PHE A 57 -16.51 -7.29 1.10
N ALA A 58 -16.16 -8.27 1.93
CA ALA A 58 -16.15 -8.11 3.39
C ALA A 58 -14.82 -7.52 3.91
N GLY A 59 -13.84 -7.28 3.03
CA GLY A 59 -12.54 -6.69 3.38
C GLY A 59 -12.65 -5.22 3.77
N ARG A 60 -11.80 -4.78 4.70
CA ARG A 60 -11.75 -3.38 5.16
C ARG A 60 -10.56 -2.65 4.53
N PHE A 61 -10.49 -1.33 4.71
CA PHE A 61 -9.26 -0.61 4.44
C PHE A 61 -8.15 -1.10 5.38
N MET A 62 -7.09 -1.66 4.79
CA MET A 62 -5.95 -2.24 5.50
C MET A 62 -4.69 -1.41 5.27
N PHE A 63 -3.86 -1.27 6.30
CA PHE A 63 -2.51 -0.70 6.21
C PHE A 63 -2.47 0.59 5.35
N ASP A 64 -1.81 0.58 4.19
CA ASP A 64 -1.72 1.73 3.27
C ASP A 64 -3.09 2.32 2.88
N ASP A 65 -4.16 1.52 2.80
CA ASP A 65 -5.49 2.02 2.45
C ASP A 65 -5.94 3.13 3.42
N THR A 66 -5.65 2.95 4.72
CA THR A 66 -6.04 3.91 5.75
C THR A 66 -5.33 5.26 5.58
N MET A 67 -4.07 5.22 5.12
CA MET A 67 -3.27 6.42 4.87
C MET A 67 -3.76 7.18 3.65
N TRP A 68 -4.02 6.49 2.56
CA TRP A 68 -4.27 7.14 1.28
C TRP A 68 -5.75 7.43 1.01
N ILE A 69 -6.67 6.71 1.68
CA ILE A 69 -8.12 6.83 1.47
C ILE A 69 -8.80 7.38 2.73
N GLY A 70 -8.39 6.95 3.92
CA GLY A 70 -9.04 7.32 5.18
C GLY A 70 -8.75 8.74 5.66
N ASP A 71 -7.55 9.25 5.41
CA ASP A 71 -7.14 10.63 5.71
C ASP A 71 -6.41 11.24 4.51
N PRO A 72 -7.14 11.47 3.40
CA PRO A 72 -6.50 11.78 2.15
C PRO A 72 -5.91 13.21 2.16
N PRO A 73 -4.80 13.45 1.44
CA PRO A 73 -4.24 14.80 1.31
C PRO A 73 -5.31 15.78 0.77
N PRO A 74 -5.25 17.09 1.09
CA PRO A 74 -6.24 18.06 0.61
C PRO A 74 -6.45 18.07 -0.91
N ALA A 75 -5.40 17.79 -1.68
CA ALA A 75 -5.45 17.69 -3.14
C ALA A 75 -6.26 16.48 -3.66
N PHE A 76 -6.53 15.48 -2.83
CA PHE A 76 -7.32 14.31 -3.19
C PHE A 76 -8.78 14.66 -3.51
N HIS A 77 -9.33 15.75 -2.98
CA HIS A 77 -10.71 16.13 -3.27
C HIS A 77 -10.86 17.03 -4.50
N ASP A 78 -9.75 17.44 -5.14
CA ASP A 78 -9.77 18.25 -6.34
C ASP A 78 -9.57 17.38 -7.59
N ILE A 79 -10.67 16.97 -8.24
CA ILE A 79 -10.62 16.17 -9.49
C ILE A 79 -9.96 16.98 -10.64
N GLY A 80 -10.02 18.32 -10.59
CA GLY A 80 -9.42 19.22 -11.58
C GLY A 80 -7.88 19.20 -11.55
N TRP A 81 -7.29 18.77 -10.44
CA TRP A 81 -5.84 18.54 -10.27
C TRP A 81 -5.26 17.63 -11.35
N TYR A 82 -5.98 16.57 -11.74
CA TYR A 82 -5.51 15.65 -12.79
C TYR A 82 -5.46 16.34 -14.17
N ALA A 83 -6.46 17.17 -14.48
CA ALA A 83 -6.55 17.87 -15.76
C ALA A 83 -5.44 18.92 -15.95
N GLN A 84 -4.93 19.51 -14.85
CA GLN A 84 -3.84 20.49 -14.87
C GLN A 84 -2.47 19.85 -15.16
N GLY A 85 -2.37 18.52 -15.15
CA GLY A 85 -1.12 17.76 -15.22
C GLY A 85 -1.10 16.65 -16.27
N LEU A 86 -1.96 16.71 -17.29
CA LEU A 86 -2.19 15.67 -18.32
C LEU A 86 -0.95 15.20 -19.10
N PHE A 87 0.23 15.78 -18.86
CA PHE A 87 1.49 15.37 -19.48
C PHE A 87 2.71 15.44 -18.53
N PHE A 88 2.54 15.83 -17.26
CA PHE A 88 3.68 16.24 -16.43
C PHE A 88 3.48 16.00 -14.91
N SER A 89 4.27 15.07 -14.37
CA SER A 89 4.74 14.89 -12.98
C SER A 89 4.05 13.90 -12.02
N SER A 90 4.85 13.36 -11.07
CA SER A 90 4.59 12.34 -10.01
C SER A 90 4.09 10.94 -10.42
N SER A 91 4.78 9.89 -9.95
CA SER A 91 4.35 8.50 -10.13
C SER A 91 3.08 8.19 -9.33
N ARG A 92 2.04 7.62 -9.99
CA ARG A 92 0.76 7.11 -9.45
C ARG A 92 -0.48 8.00 -9.57
N ARG A 93 -0.48 9.08 -10.36
CA ARG A 93 -1.66 9.96 -10.50
C ARG A 93 -2.91 9.25 -11.00
N PHE A 94 -2.78 8.34 -11.95
CA PHE A 94 -3.94 7.58 -12.42
C PHE A 94 -4.59 6.75 -11.30
N ILE A 95 -3.81 6.25 -10.34
CA ILE A 95 -4.36 5.51 -9.20
C ILE A 95 -5.06 6.43 -8.24
N GLU A 96 -4.48 7.60 -7.96
CA GLU A 96 -5.17 8.65 -7.22
C GLU A 96 -6.48 9.02 -7.91
N LEU A 97 -6.48 9.26 -9.23
CA LEU A 97 -7.71 9.53 -10.00
C LEU A 97 -8.76 8.42 -9.85
N THR A 98 -8.37 7.14 -9.98
CA THR A 98 -9.32 6.03 -9.76
C THR A 98 -9.86 6.01 -8.34
N ALA A 99 -9.04 6.35 -7.35
CA ALA A 99 -9.44 6.44 -5.95
C ALA A 99 -10.38 7.63 -5.72
N GLN A 100 -10.11 8.78 -6.32
CA GLN A 100 -10.96 9.98 -6.26
C GLN A 100 -12.32 9.74 -6.89
N ILE A 101 -12.37 9.07 -8.04
CA ILE A 101 -13.64 8.69 -8.68
C ILE A 101 -14.43 7.75 -7.78
N ASN A 102 -13.77 6.72 -7.21
CA ASN A 102 -14.40 5.82 -6.26
C ASN A 102 -14.97 6.56 -5.04
N TRP A 103 -14.19 7.49 -4.48
CA TRP A 103 -14.60 8.35 -3.38
C TRP A 103 -15.78 9.26 -3.77
N ALA A 104 -15.76 9.87 -4.96
CA ALA A 104 -16.85 10.73 -5.43
C ALA A 104 -18.17 9.96 -5.65
N LEU A 105 -18.08 8.68 -6.02
CA LEU A 105 -19.25 7.84 -6.29
C LEU A 105 -19.85 7.19 -5.03
N GLY A 106 -19.04 6.95 -4.00
CA GLY A 106 -19.49 6.16 -2.84
C GLY A 106 -18.80 6.48 -1.51
N HIS A 107 -18.00 7.55 -1.44
CA HIS A 107 -17.19 7.95 -0.29
C HIS A 107 -16.43 6.74 0.32
N GLU A 108 -16.71 6.44 1.59
CA GLU A 108 -16.09 5.36 2.36
C GLU A 108 -16.78 3.99 2.16
N SER A 109 -17.76 3.88 1.25
CA SER A 109 -18.44 2.62 0.98
C SER A 109 -17.48 1.57 0.42
N LEU A 110 -17.03 0.64 1.28
CA LEU A 110 -16.11 -0.45 0.95
C LEU A 110 -16.56 -1.27 -0.27
N PHE A 111 -17.88 -1.40 -0.47
CA PHE A 111 -18.44 -2.13 -1.60
C PHE A 111 -17.96 -1.57 -2.95
N GLY A 112 -17.97 -0.25 -3.13
CA GLY A 112 -17.55 0.39 -4.39
C GLY A 112 -16.07 0.18 -4.68
N TRP A 113 -15.23 0.21 -3.63
CA TRP A 113 -13.79 -0.03 -3.74
C TRP A 113 -13.47 -1.46 -4.17
N HIS A 114 -14.11 -2.45 -3.55
CA HIS A 114 -13.95 -3.85 -3.91
C HIS A 114 -14.57 -4.17 -5.27
N LEU A 115 -15.74 -3.60 -5.60
CA LEU A 115 -16.36 -3.78 -6.91
C LEU A 115 -15.44 -3.31 -8.04
N PHE A 116 -14.78 -2.17 -7.87
CA PHE A 116 -13.81 -1.67 -8.85
C PHE A 116 -12.65 -2.66 -9.01
N ASN A 117 -12.01 -3.06 -7.92
CA ASN A 117 -10.86 -3.97 -7.98
C ASN A 117 -11.21 -5.32 -8.61
N VAL A 118 -12.31 -5.93 -8.18
CA VAL A 118 -12.80 -7.20 -8.74
C VAL A 118 -13.12 -7.02 -10.23
N SER A 119 -13.75 -5.91 -10.62
CA SER A 119 -14.05 -5.63 -12.04
C SER A 119 -12.77 -5.49 -12.89
N VAL A 120 -11.74 -4.81 -12.38
CA VAL A 120 -10.43 -4.72 -13.04
C VAL A 120 -9.78 -6.09 -13.14
N HIS A 121 -9.82 -6.91 -12.09
CA HIS A 121 -9.29 -8.27 -12.10
C HIS A 121 -9.99 -9.17 -13.12
N LEU A 122 -11.32 -9.13 -13.18
CA LEU A 122 -12.12 -9.82 -14.20
C LEU A 122 -11.77 -9.32 -15.60
N GLY A 123 -11.59 -8.01 -15.78
CA GLY A 123 -11.08 -7.40 -17.00
C GLY A 123 -9.72 -7.97 -17.41
N CYS A 124 -8.79 -8.13 -16.46
CA CYS A 124 -7.50 -8.77 -16.71
C CYS A 124 -7.68 -10.21 -17.17
N GLY A 125 -8.52 -11.01 -16.51
CA GLY A 125 -8.79 -12.40 -16.90
C GLY A 125 -9.35 -12.51 -18.33
N LEU A 126 -10.30 -11.64 -18.69
CA LEU A 126 -10.84 -11.58 -20.06
C LEU A 126 -9.80 -11.12 -21.09
N ALA A 127 -8.93 -10.18 -20.72
CA ALA A 127 -7.84 -9.71 -21.57
C ALA A 127 -6.79 -10.82 -21.77
N VAL A 128 -6.41 -11.57 -20.72
CA VAL A 128 -5.53 -12.75 -20.79
C VAL A 128 -6.13 -13.80 -21.72
N PHE A 129 -7.42 -14.12 -21.56
CA PHE A 129 -8.13 -15.03 -22.47
C PHE A 129 -8.05 -14.54 -23.92
N GLY A 130 -8.32 -13.25 -24.14
CA GLY A 130 -8.29 -12.62 -25.46
C GLY A 130 -6.91 -12.67 -26.14
N VAL A 131 -5.85 -12.39 -25.39
CA VAL A 131 -4.45 -12.45 -25.86
C VAL A 131 -4.06 -13.91 -26.12
N ALA A 132 -4.17 -14.79 -25.12
CA ALA A 132 -3.77 -16.19 -25.24
C ALA A 132 -4.46 -16.90 -26.41
N ARG A 133 -5.79 -16.71 -26.56
CA ARG A 133 -6.55 -17.30 -27.66
C ARG A 133 -6.03 -16.82 -29.03
N ARG A 134 -5.73 -15.53 -29.17
CA ARG A 134 -5.23 -14.98 -30.43
C ARG A 134 -3.79 -15.39 -30.70
N THR A 135 -2.95 -15.50 -29.68
CA THR A 135 -1.59 -16.04 -29.81
C THR A 135 -1.63 -17.49 -30.30
N LEU A 136 -2.51 -18.33 -29.73
CA LEU A 136 -2.71 -19.71 -30.20
C LEU A 136 -3.27 -19.81 -31.63
N LEU A 137 -3.94 -18.76 -32.11
CA LEU A 137 -4.47 -18.64 -33.49
C LEU A 137 -3.53 -17.90 -34.46
N SER A 138 -2.38 -17.43 -33.97
CA SER A 138 -1.34 -16.79 -34.78
C SER A 138 -0.79 -17.76 -35.83
N ALA A 139 -0.23 -17.23 -36.92
CA ALA A 139 0.30 -18.04 -38.01
C ALA A 139 1.20 -19.22 -37.55
N PRO A 140 2.20 -19.03 -36.66
CA PRO A 140 3.08 -20.13 -36.25
C PRO A 140 2.42 -21.18 -35.33
N MET A 141 1.27 -20.86 -34.72
CA MET A 141 0.60 -21.74 -33.74
C MET A 141 -0.69 -22.36 -34.26
N ARG A 142 -1.31 -21.75 -35.28
CA ARG A 142 -2.65 -22.06 -35.75
C ARG A 142 -2.80 -23.52 -36.15
N GLU A 143 -1.85 -24.05 -36.91
CA GLU A 143 -1.91 -25.45 -37.38
C GLU A 143 -2.05 -26.44 -36.22
N ARG A 144 -1.31 -26.20 -35.14
CA ARG A 144 -1.27 -27.08 -33.98
C ARG A 144 -2.42 -26.86 -33.01
N PHE A 145 -2.83 -25.61 -32.79
CA PHE A 145 -3.69 -25.24 -31.65
C PHE A 145 -5.05 -24.68 -32.03
N ALA A 146 -5.38 -24.46 -33.31
CA ALA A 146 -6.63 -23.79 -33.68
C ALA A 146 -7.89 -24.47 -33.11
N GLY A 147 -7.91 -25.81 -33.07
CA GLY A 147 -9.05 -26.58 -32.54
C GLY A 147 -9.20 -26.50 -31.02
N SER A 148 -8.11 -26.25 -30.28
CA SER A 148 -8.11 -26.20 -28.80
C SER A 148 -7.88 -24.79 -28.24
N ALA A 149 -7.67 -23.78 -29.10
CA ALA A 149 -7.26 -22.43 -28.72
C ALA A 149 -8.21 -21.77 -27.70
N THR A 150 -9.53 -21.93 -27.88
CA THR A 150 -10.52 -21.34 -26.95
C THR A 150 -10.42 -21.99 -25.57
N TRP A 151 -10.36 -23.32 -25.49
CA TRP A 151 -10.28 -24.04 -24.22
C TRP A 151 -8.95 -23.82 -23.50
N LEU A 152 -7.82 -23.89 -24.21
CA LEU A 152 -6.50 -23.65 -23.62
C LEU A 152 -6.39 -22.20 -23.12
N ALA A 153 -6.86 -21.21 -23.88
CA ALA A 153 -6.89 -19.83 -23.42
C ALA A 153 -7.81 -19.64 -22.20
N TRP A 154 -8.95 -20.33 -22.16
CA TRP A 154 -9.84 -20.33 -21.00
C TRP A 154 -9.14 -20.89 -19.77
N ALA A 155 -8.46 -22.02 -19.88
CA ALA A 155 -7.73 -22.64 -18.77
C ALA A 155 -6.61 -21.74 -18.23
N ILE A 156 -5.87 -21.06 -19.12
CA ILE A 156 -4.83 -20.08 -18.73
C ILE A 156 -5.44 -18.94 -17.93
N ALA A 157 -6.52 -18.34 -18.44
CA ALA A 157 -7.21 -17.24 -17.79
C ALA A 157 -7.89 -17.65 -16.48
N ALA A 158 -8.46 -18.85 -16.42
CA ALA A 158 -9.11 -19.37 -15.22
C ALA A 158 -8.10 -19.58 -14.09
N ILE A 159 -6.94 -20.20 -14.38
CA ILE A 159 -5.85 -20.34 -13.41
C ILE A 159 -5.40 -18.95 -12.92
N PHE A 160 -5.20 -18.00 -13.84
CA PHE A 160 -4.86 -16.63 -13.48
C PHE A 160 -5.90 -16.00 -12.54
N LEU A 161 -7.19 -16.10 -12.86
CA LEU A 161 -8.25 -15.51 -12.04
C LEU A 161 -8.34 -16.11 -10.64
N VAL A 162 -8.18 -17.43 -10.47
CA VAL A 162 -8.42 -18.07 -9.17
C VAL A 162 -7.18 -18.19 -8.30
N HIS A 163 -5.99 -17.81 -8.79
CA HIS A 163 -4.76 -18.04 -8.05
C HIS A 163 -4.61 -17.07 -6.86
N PRO A 164 -4.35 -17.56 -5.64
CA PRO A 164 -4.35 -16.72 -4.42
C PRO A 164 -3.19 -15.73 -4.34
N LEU A 165 -2.12 -15.89 -5.13
CA LEU A 165 -1.09 -14.86 -5.28
C LEU A 165 -1.64 -13.52 -5.78
N ASN A 166 -2.80 -13.52 -6.42
CA ASN A 166 -3.44 -12.30 -6.88
C ASN A 166 -4.23 -11.58 -5.78
N SER A 167 -4.46 -12.22 -4.62
CA SER A 167 -5.29 -11.65 -3.55
C SER A 167 -4.77 -10.31 -3.05
N GLU A 168 -3.44 -10.14 -2.96
CA GLU A 168 -2.86 -8.85 -2.57
C GLU A 168 -3.15 -7.76 -3.61
N ALA A 169 -3.14 -8.06 -4.92
CA ALA A 169 -3.43 -7.05 -5.94
C ALA A 169 -4.94 -6.75 -6.10
N VAL A 170 -5.81 -7.63 -5.61
CA VAL A 170 -7.27 -7.55 -5.80
C VAL A 170 -7.97 -7.09 -4.52
N THR A 171 -7.70 -7.73 -3.39
CA THR A 171 -8.40 -7.52 -2.12
C THR A 171 -7.80 -6.39 -1.29
N PHE A 172 -6.47 -6.19 -1.32
CA PHE A 172 -5.84 -5.02 -0.70
C PHE A 172 -6.03 -3.81 -1.63
N ILE A 173 -6.87 -2.87 -1.21
CA ILE A 173 -7.52 -1.89 -2.09
C ILE A 173 -6.52 -1.02 -2.83
N TRP A 174 -5.49 -0.51 -2.14
CA TRP A 174 -4.47 0.38 -2.69
C TRP A 174 -3.53 -0.33 -3.68
N GLN A 175 -3.32 -1.64 -3.50
CA GLN A 175 -2.52 -2.43 -4.45
C GLN A 175 -3.26 -2.74 -5.76
N ARG A 176 -4.48 -2.21 -5.96
CA ARG A 176 -5.17 -2.11 -7.26
C ARG A 176 -4.28 -1.60 -8.37
N ALA A 177 -3.27 -0.80 -8.01
CA ALA A 177 -2.28 -0.29 -8.94
C ALA A 177 -1.60 -1.39 -9.77
N HIS A 178 -1.37 -2.58 -9.21
CA HIS A 178 -0.86 -3.72 -9.97
C HIS A 178 -1.88 -4.26 -10.97
N ALA A 179 -3.14 -4.39 -10.56
CA ALA A 179 -4.22 -4.89 -11.41
C ALA A 179 -4.54 -3.91 -12.56
N VAL A 180 -4.58 -2.61 -12.29
CA VAL A 180 -4.86 -1.56 -13.30
C VAL A 180 -3.74 -1.48 -14.34
N MET A 181 -2.47 -1.46 -13.91
CA MET A 181 -1.34 -1.48 -14.86
C MET A 181 -1.33 -2.77 -15.69
N ALA A 182 -1.59 -3.92 -15.06
CA ALA A 182 -1.68 -5.19 -15.77
C ALA A 182 -2.79 -5.17 -16.83
N LEU A 183 -3.98 -4.64 -16.50
CA LEU A 183 -5.06 -4.49 -17.45
C LEU A 183 -4.62 -3.65 -18.66
N CYS A 184 -3.97 -2.52 -18.40
CA CYS A 184 -3.46 -1.64 -19.45
C CYS A 184 -2.43 -2.37 -20.35
N GLN A 185 -1.48 -3.10 -19.75
CA GLN A 185 -0.45 -3.83 -20.50
C GLN A 185 -1.04 -4.93 -21.38
N ILE A 186 -1.95 -5.75 -20.82
CA ILE A 186 -2.55 -6.88 -21.54
C ILE A 186 -3.50 -6.37 -22.63
N LEU A 187 -4.27 -5.30 -22.39
CA LEU A 187 -5.12 -4.67 -23.40
C LEU A 187 -4.31 -3.96 -24.49
N ALA A 188 -3.17 -3.33 -24.15
CA ALA A 188 -2.27 -2.75 -25.14
C ALA A 188 -1.71 -3.85 -26.06
N LEU A 189 -1.26 -4.97 -25.49
CA LEU A 189 -0.82 -6.13 -26.28
C LEU A 189 -1.97 -6.68 -27.15
N TYR A 190 -3.17 -6.80 -26.57
CA TYR A 190 -4.35 -7.23 -27.31
C TYR A 190 -4.64 -6.30 -28.51
N ALA A 191 -4.59 -4.99 -28.32
CA ALA A 191 -4.79 -4.01 -29.38
C ALA A 191 -3.74 -4.15 -30.49
N ILE A 192 -2.48 -4.41 -30.15
CA ILE A 192 -1.41 -4.65 -31.12
C ILE A 192 -1.66 -5.92 -31.93
N ILE A 193 -2.07 -7.02 -31.28
CA ILE A 193 -2.46 -8.25 -31.96
C ILE A 193 -3.66 -8.01 -32.90
N ARG A 194 -4.59 -7.13 -32.51
CA ARG A 194 -5.71 -6.74 -33.38
C ARG A 194 -5.26 -5.91 -34.58
N ALA A 195 -4.28 -5.02 -34.40
CA ALA A 195 -3.74 -4.18 -35.45
C ALA A 195 -3.12 -4.99 -36.61
N ASP A 196 -2.60 -6.18 -36.32
CA ASP A 196 -2.02 -7.10 -37.33
C ASP A 196 -3.04 -7.56 -38.38
N SER A 197 -4.28 -7.80 -37.95
CA SER A 197 -5.37 -8.27 -38.81
C SER A 197 -6.34 -7.15 -39.22
N ALA A 198 -6.11 -5.92 -38.76
CA ALA A 198 -6.94 -4.77 -39.06
C ALA A 198 -6.58 -4.14 -40.42
N GLN A 199 -7.60 -3.74 -41.19
CA GLN A 199 -7.45 -3.04 -42.46
C GLN A 199 -7.77 -1.55 -42.31
N GLY A 200 -7.14 -0.71 -43.14
CA GLY A 200 -7.39 0.73 -43.18
C GLY A 200 -7.18 1.43 -41.82
N ASN A 201 -8.08 2.33 -41.46
CA ASN A 201 -7.98 3.17 -40.25
C ASN A 201 -8.05 2.36 -38.94
N ALA A 202 -8.64 1.17 -38.95
CA ALA A 202 -8.77 0.35 -37.73
C ALA A 202 -7.42 -0.04 -37.13
N ARG A 203 -6.38 -0.16 -37.97
CA ARG A 203 -5.01 -0.41 -37.51
C ARG A 203 -4.46 0.76 -36.69
N TRP A 204 -4.64 1.98 -37.18
CA TRP A 204 -4.22 3.20 -36.49
C TRP A 204 -4.97 3.42 -35.18
N ILE A 205 -6.27 3.08 -35.14
CA ILE A 205 -7.06 3.12 -33.91
C ILE A 205 -6.49 2.13 -32.87
N CYS A 206 -6.16 0.91 -33.29
CA CYS A 206 -5.56 -0.07 -32.39
C CYS A 206 -4.19 0.38 -31.86
N TRP A 207 -3.36 0.99 -32.70
CA TRP A 207 -2.08 1.56 -32.27
C TRP A 207 -2.25 2.75 -31.34
N GLY A 208 -3.15 3.68 -31.64
CA GLY A 208 -3.47 4.80 -30.76
C GLY A 208 -3.96 4.34 -29.39
N LEU A 209 -4.85 3.34 -29.35
CA LEU A 209 -5.29 2.71 -28.10
C LEU A 209 -4.14 2.06 -27.34
N ALA A 210 -3.25 1.32 -28.02
CA ALA A 210 -2.09 0.71 -27.39
C ALA A 210 -1.15 1.75 -26.76
N LEU A 211 -0.90 2.87 -27.45
CA LEU A 211 -0.06 3.96 -26.94
C LEU A 211 -0.71 4.65 -25.74
N LEU A 212 -2.01 4.93 -25.79
CA LEU A 212 -2.76 5.51 -24.66
C LEU A 212 -2.70 4.61 -23.43
N LEU A 213 -2.91 3.30 -23.60
CA LEU A 213 -2.81 2.33 -22.51
C LEU A 213 -1.38 2.21 -21.97
N CYS A 214 -0.35 2.37 -22.83
CA CYS A 214 1.04 2.44 -22.39
C CYS A 214 1.31 3.63 -21.47
N ASP A 215 0.80 4.79 -21.85
CA ASP A 215 0.93 6.02 -21.08
C ASP A 215 0.25 5.91 -19.71
N ILE A 216 -1.03 5.50 -19.69
CA ILE A 216 -1.79 5.25 -18.44
C ILE A 216 -1.10 4.22 -17.55
N GLY A 217 -0.58 3.13 -18.14
CA GLY A 217 0.12 2.09 -17.40
C GLY A 217 1.43 2.59 -16.76
N LEU A 218 2.18 3.44 -17.45
CA LEU A 218 3.41 4.07 -16.93
C LEU A 218 3.12 5.02 -15.78
N ASP A 219 2.03 5.80 -15.88
CA ASP A 219 1.55 6.67 -14.81
C ASP A 219 1.04 5.88 -13.59
N THR A 220 0.65 4.62 -13.79
CA THR A 220 0.20 3.73 -12.72
C THR A 220 1.34 3.05 -11.96
N LYS A 221 2.20 2.30 -12.67
CA LYS A 221 3.22 1.42 -12.06
C LYS A 221 4.42 1.21 -13.00
N ALA A 222 5.62 1.23 -12.43
CA ALA A 222 6.89 1.18 -13.18
C ALA A 222 7.08 -0.10 -14.02
N GLN A 223 6.40 -1.20 -13.71
CA GLN A 223 6.44 -2.44 -14.49
C GLN A 223 6.08 -2.22 -15.96
N MET A 224 5.24 -1.22 -16.26
CA MET A 224 4.86 -0.89 -17.64
C MET A 224 6.05 -0.51 -18.53
N VAL A 225 7.19 -0.15 -17.92
CA VAL A 225 8.45 0.06 -18.64
C VAL A 225 8.77 -1.14 -19.53
N ALA A 226 8.48 -2.38 -19.13
CA ALA A 226 8.75 -3.57 -19.95
C ALA A 226 8.05 -3.60 -21.32
N MET A 227 6.99 -2.80 -21.52
CA MET A 227 6.06 -2.96 -22.64
C MET A 227 6.69 -2.82 -24.05
N PRO A 228 7.54 -1.82 -24.38
CA PRO A 228 8.11 -1.70 -25.72
C PRO A 228 8.96 -2.91 -26.12
N LEU A 229 9.76 -3.44 -25.17
CA LEU A 229 10.56 -4.65 -25.40
C LEU A 229 9.68 -5.89 -25.55
N LEU A 230 8.64 -6.03 -24.72
CA LEU A 230 7.68 -7.13 -24.83
C LEU A 230 6.98 -7.15 -26.19
N VAL A 231 6.55 -5.98 -26.68
CA VAL A 231 5.89 -5.84 -27.99
C VAL A 231 6.85 -6.20 -29.12
N LEU A 232 8.08 -5.69 -29.09
CA LEU A 232 9.09 -5.98 -30.11
C LEU A 232 9.35 -7.49 -30.22
N ILE A 233 9.52 -8.17 -29.08
CA ILE A 233 9.77 -9.60 -29.03
C ILE A 233 8.52 -10.41 -29.39
N TYR A 234 7.33 -9.96 -28.98
CA TYR A 234 6.07 -10.60 -29.35
C TYR A 234 5.83 -10.54 -30.87
N ASP A 235 5.98 -9.35 -31.47
CA ASP A 235 5.82 -9.15 -32.91
C ASP A 235 6.77 -10.04 -33.69
N ARG A 236 8.05 -10.11 -33.27
CA ARG A 236 9.07 -10.95 -33.90
C ARG A 236 8.75 -12.44 -33.77
N THR A 237 8.09 -12.85 -32.70
CA THR A 237 7.82 -14.26 -32.39
C THR A 237 6.53 -14.76 -33.06
N PHE A 238 5.47 -13.96 -33.05
CA PHE A 238 4.12 -14.42 -33.42
C PHE A 238 3.53 -13.76 -34.65
N LEU A 239 3.97 -12.56 -35.04
CA LEU A 239 3.33 -11.78 -36.10
C LEU A 239 4.20 -11.64 -37.36
N SER A 240 5.52 -11.53 -37.21
CA SER A 240 6.46 -11.30 -38.31
C SER A 240 7.53 -12.38 -38.41
N SER A 241 7.86 -12.80 -39.64
CA SER A 241 8.88 -13.84 -39.88
C SER A 241 10.33 -13.32 -39.80
N THR A 242 10.55 -12.03 -40.08
CA THR A 242 11.89 -11.40 -40.08
C THR A 242 11.89 -10.03 -39.39
N TRP A 243 13.06 -9.61 -38.90
CA TRP A 243 13.26 -8.29 -38.29
C TRP A 243 13.04 -7.13 -39.28
N ALA A 244 13.47 -7.29 -40.53
CA ALA A 244 13.28 -6.28 -41.56
C ALA A 244 11.80 -6.06 -41.90
N ALA A 245 11.03 -7.16 -42.04
CA ALA A 245 9.59 -7.08 -42.28
C ALA A 245 8.85 -6.44 -41.09
N LEU A 246 9.27 -6.78 -39.87
CA LEU A 246 8.74 -6.21 -38.65
C LEU A 246 8.90 -4.68 -38.61
N VAL A 247 10.12 -4.18 -38.84
CA VAL A 247 10.40 -2.74 -38.79
C VAL A 247 9.67 -2.01 -39.91
N ALA A 248 9.74 -2.51 -41.14
CA ALA A 248 9.06 -1.89 -42.28
C ALA A 248 7.56 -1.73 -42.04
N ARG A 249 6.93 -2.68 -41.34
CA ARG A 249 5.47 -2.70 -41.12
C ARG A 249 5.01 -1.94 -39.88
N ASN A 250 5.81 -1.94 -38.81
CA ASN A 250 5.37 -1.50 -37.48
C ASN A 250 6.24 -0.36 -36.89
N TRP A 251 7.20 0.21 -37.62
CA TRP A 251 8.06 1.29 -37.10
C TRP A 251 7.31 2.48 -36.47
N PRO A 252 6.14 2.96 -36.97
CA PRO A 252 5.47 4.10 -36.37
C PRO A 252 4.99 3.78 -34.94
N LEU A 253 4.56 2.54 -34.69
CA LEU A 253 4.20 2.08 -33.36
C LEU A 253 5.41 2.12 -32.42
N TYR A 254 6.58 1.63 -32.87
CA TYR A 254 7.78 1.61 -32.03
C TYR A 254 8.30 3.00 -31.72
N VAL A 255 8.25 3.93 -32.69
CA VAL A 255 8.57 5.33 -32.45
C VAL A 255 7.59 5.96 -31.47
N GLY A 256 6.29 5.70 -31.62
CA GLY A 256 5.27 6.15 -30.67
C GLY A 256 5.51 5.63 -29.26
N MET A 257 5.81 4.34 -29.11
CA MET A 257 6.13 3.73 -27.82
C MET A 257 7.39 4.33 -27.20
N ALA A 258 8.44 4.52 -28.00
CA ALA A 258 9.68 5.16 -27.55
C ALA A 258 9.43 6.61 -27.09
N ALA A 259 8.56 7.35 -27.77
CA ALA A 259 8.18 8.71 -27.38
C ALA A 259 7.43 8.74 -26.05
N VAL A 260 6.42 7.88 -25.86
CA VAL A 260 5.69 7.73 -24.58
C VAL A 260 6.66 7.39 -23.43
N TRP A 261 7.59 6.47 -23.69
CA TRP A 261 8.64 6.10 -22.76
C TRP A 261 9.55 7.27 -22.40
N ALA A 262 10.04 8.02 -23.40
CA ALA A 262 10.96 9.13 -23.21
C ALA A 262 10.34 10.27 -22.38
N VAL A 263 9.08 10.60 -22.65
CA VAL A 263 8.32 11.60 -21.86
C VAL A 263 8.16 11.13 -20.42
N SER A 264 7.73 9.88 -20.21
CA SER A 264 7.50 9.32 -18.88
C SER A 264 8.79 9.23 -18.04
N VAL A 265 9.89 8.78 -18.64
CA VAL A 265 11.20 8.70 -17.97
C VAL A 265 11.77 10.09 -17.70
N GLY A 266 11.65 11.02 -18.66
CA GLY A 266 12.04 12.42 -18.48
C GLY A 266 11.33 13.06 -17.28
N ASN A 267 10.02 12.86 -17.18
CA ASN A 267 9.21 13.35 -16.06
C ASN A 267 9.61 12.71 -14.72
N LEU A 268 9.83 11.40 -14.68
CA LEU A 268 10.31 10.71 -13.48
C LEU A 268 11.65 11.28 -13.00
N SER A 269 12.59 11.49 -13.93
CA SER A 269 13.90 12.06 -13.63
C SER A 269 13.84 13.52 -13.14
N ALA A 270 12.91 14.33 -13.67
CA ALA A 270 12.69 15.70 -13.21
C ALA A 270 12.07 15.74 -11.79
N THR A 271 11.19 14.79 -11.47
CA THR A 271 10.55 14.69 -10.15
C THR A 271 11.49 14.06 -9.10
N MET A 272 12.36 13.14 -9.52
CA MET A 272 13.39 12.48 -8.70
C MET A 272 14.76 13.19 -8.70
N GLY A 273 14.90 14.31 -9.42
CA GLY A 273 16.16 15.07 -9.53
C GLY A 273 16.14 16.43 -8.80
N GLY A 274 15.07 16.75 -8.06
CA GLY A 274 15.01 17.95 -7.24
C GLY A 274 16.00 17.89 -6.06
N PRO A 275 16.51 19.03 -5.56
CA PRO A 275 17.35 19.05 -4.36
C PRO A 275 16.58 18.44 -3.18
N GLY A 276 16.93 17.20 -2.78
CA GLY A 276 16.30 16.48 -1.66
C GLY A 276 15.66 15.11 -1.97
N SER A 277 15.68 14.61 -3.21
CA SER A 277 15.19 13.25 -3.53
C SER A 277 16.24 12.17 -3.25
N ASP A 278 16.35 11.76 -2.00
CA ASP A 278 17.35 10.80 -1.50
C ASP A 278 17.18 9.35 -2.02
N ILE A 279 16.19 9.09 -2.87
CA ILE A 279 15.83 7.76 -3.38
C ILE A 279 16.86 7.23 -4.42
N GLY A 280 17.67 8.11 -5.00
CA GLY A 280 18.66 7.76 -6.04
C GLY A 280 20.12 8.11 -5.73
N SER A 281 20.35 9.07 -4.84
CA SER A 281 21.63 9.77 -4.67
C SER A 281 22.65 9.02 -3.80
N ARG A 282 22.21 8.17 -2.85
CA ARG A 282 23.10 7.56 -1.83
C ARG A 282 23.41 6.08 -2.02
N GLY A 283 22.75 5.39 -2.97
CA GLY A 283 22.98 3.95 -3.21
C GLY A 283 22.58 3.01 -2.05
N VAL A 284 21.85 3.56 -1.08
CA VAL A 284 21.56 3.00 0.24
C VAL A 284 20.14 3.43 0.61
N MET A 285 19.22 2.49 0.86
CA MET A 285 17.81 2.75 1.18
C MET A 285 17.51 2.38 2.63
N PRO A 286 16.67 3.13 3.37
CA PRO A 286 16.20 2.72 4.68
C PRO A 286 15.50 1.37 4.60
N ASP A 287 15.92 0.42 5.43
CA ASP A 287 15.15 -0.80 5.68
C ASP A 287 14.09 -0.48 6.74
N GLU A 288 12.85 -0.44 6.29
CA GLU A 288 11.70 -0.28 7.18
C GLU A 288 11.55 -1.48 8.14
N GLN A 289 12.11 -2.65 7.80
CA GLN A 289 11.99 -3.92 8.53
C GLN A 289 13.13 -4.18 9.54
N GLY A 290 14.14 -3.30 9.65
CA GLY A 290 15.02 -3.25 10.81
C GLY A 290 16.50 -3.65 10.68
N SER A 291 17.01 -3.93 9.48
CA SER A 291 18.43 -4.22 9.24
C SER A 291 19.31 -2.97 9.07
N GLY A 292 18.76 -1.77 9.22
CA GLY A 292 19.46 -0.51 9.00
C GLY A 292 19.21 0.03 7.59
N THR A 293 20.26 0.23 6.81
CA THR A 293 20.13 0.66 5.42
C THR A 293 20.66 -0.42 4.49
N MET A 294 19.90 -0.75 3.44
CA MET A 294 20.29 -1.79 2.49
C MET A 294 20.97 -1.15 1.28
N THR A 295 22.14 -1.68 0.91
CA THR A 295 22.84 -1.31 -0.33
C THR A 295 22.19 -1.98 -1.55
N ARG A 296 22.38 -1.42 -2.75
CA ARG A 296 21.96 -2.06 -4.00
C ARG A 296 22.54 -3.47 -4.18
N LEU A 297 23.77 -3.69 -3.72
CA LEU A 297 24.44 -4.99 -3.83
C LEU A 297 23.82 -6.02 -2.87
N GLU A 298 23.49 -5.63 -1.65
CA GLU A 298 22.75 -6.47 -0.70
C GLU A 298 21.38 -6.85 -1.23
N TYR A 299 20.65 -5.88 -1.76
CA TYR A 299 19.37 -6.14 -2.40
C TYR A 299 19.51 -7.13 -3.56
N ALA A 300 20.47 -6.91 -4.46
CA ALA A 300 20.72 -7.79 -5.59
C ALA A 300 21.13 -9.21 -5.15
N ARG A 301 21.83 -9.36 -4.01
CA ARG A 301 22.19 -10.67 -3.44
C ARG A 301 21.00 -11.46 -2.95
N ALA A 302 19.93 -10.80 -2.48
CA ALA A 302 18.70 -11.47 -2.04
C ALA A 302 17.82 -11.93 -3.21
N GLN A 303 17.91 -11.27 -4.39
CA GLN A 303 17.00 -11.52 -5.51
C GLN A 303 16.98 -12.96 -6.05
N PRO A 304 18.10 -13.71 -6.16
CA PRO A 304 18.05 -15.09 -6.63
C PRO A 304 17.15 -16.00 -5.79
N GLU A 305 17.22 -15.87 -4.47
CA GLU A 305 16.38 -16.63 -3.55
C GLU A 305 14.92 -16.20 -3.67
N VAL A 306 14.66 -14.88 -3.72
CA VAL A 306 13.32 -14.31 -3.89
C VAL A 306 12.66 -14.77 -5.19
N VAL A 307 13.36 -14.74 -6.31
CA VAL A 307 12.82 -15.18 -7.61
C VAL A 307 12.48 -16.67 -7.57
N LEU A 308 13.34 -17.51 -6.99
CA LEU A 308 13.07 -18.94 -6.85
C LEU A 308 11.94 -19.23 -5.85
N ARG A 309 11.79 -18.41 -4.80
CA ARG A 309 10.65 -18.47 -3.88
C ARG A 309 9.34 -18.11 -4.58
N TYR A 310 9.33 -17.06 -5.41
CA TYR A 310 8.14 -16.72 -6.22
C TYR A 310 7.72 -17.87 -7.13
N LEU A 311 8.66 -18.56 -7.77
CA LEU A 311 8.35 -19.74 -8.58
C LEU A 311 7.69 -20.84 -7.73
N GLY A 312 8.20 -21.08 -6.52
CA GLY A 312 7.57 -22.01 -5.58
C GLY A 312 6.13 -21.64 -5.26
N LEU A 313 5.85 -20.36 -5.03
CA LEU A 313 4.50 -19.86 -4.74
C LEU A 313 3.54 -19.97 -5.93
N LEU A 314 4.05 -19.93 -7.18
CA LEU A 314 3.24 -20.19 -8.37
C LEU A 314 2.76 -21.63 -8.44
N PHE A 315 3.62 -22.59 -8.09
CA PHE A 315 3.23 -24.01 -8.07
C PHE A 315 2.29 -24.34 -6.92
N TRP A 316 2.62 -23.85 -5.72
CA TRP A 316 1.74 -23.99 -4.56
C TRP A 316 1.87 -22.79 -3.60
N PRO A 317 0.81 -21.98 -3.46
CA PRO A 317 0.81 -20.74 -2.68
C PRO A 317 0.60 -21.03 -1.18
N ARG A 318 1.64 -21.60 -0.55
CA ARG A 318 1.69 -21.86 0.89
C ARG A 318 2.36 -20.68 1.61
N GLN A 319 1.86 -20.32 2.80
CA GLN A 319 2.42 -19.23 3.63
C GLN A 319 2.50 -17.90 2.87
N LEU A 320 1.37 -17.51 2.29
CA LEU A 320 1.21 -16.16 1.75
C LEU A 320 1.29 -15.15 2.89
N CYS A 321 2.04 -14.07 2.70
CA CYS A 321 2.31 -13.03 3.67
C CYS A 321 2.16 -11.67 3.02
N LEU A 322 1.49 -10.74 3.71
CA LEU A 322 1.43 -9.35 3.24
C LEU A 322 2.81 -8.69 3.28
N ASP A 323 3.58 -8.97 4.33
CA ASP A 323 4.86 -8.29 4.60
C ASP A 323 5.91 -9.33 5.00
N TYR A 324 6.71 -9.76 4.02
CA TYR A 324 7.80 -10.70 4.23
C TYR A 324 9.00 -9.99 4.85
N VAL A 325 9.49 -10.51 5.98
CA VAL A 325 10.82 -10.14 6.47
C VAL A 325 11.84 -10.97 5.72
N TRP A 326 12.69 -10.30 4.96
CA TRP A 326 13.77 -10.97 4.24
C TRP A 326 15.11 -10.60 4.84
N GLY A 327 15.72 -11.53 5.56
CA GLY A 327 17.09 -11.36 6.03
C GLY A 327 18.04 -11.28 4.82
N ILE A 328 18.94 -10.31 4.81
CA ILE A 328 19.99 -10.24 3.79
C ILE A 328 21.06 -11.28 4.16
N PRO A 329 21.19 -12.39 3.40
CA PRO A 329 22.13 -13.42 3.78
C PRO A 329 23.59 -12.94 3.63
N PRO A 330 24.50 -13.32 4.55
CA PRO A 330 25.91 -13.03 4.39
C PRO A 330 26.43 -13.70 3.12
N LEU A 331 27.42 -13.07 2.47
CA LEU A 331 28.04 -13.66 1.29
C LEU A 331 28.72 -14.98 1.70
N SER A 332 28.15 -16.09 1.26
CA SER A 332 28.55 -17.43 1.71
C SER A 332 28.27 -18.47 0.63
N ALA A 333 28.88 -19.65 0.77
CA ALA A 333 28.65 -20.78 -0.13
C ALA A 333 27.17 -21.24 -0.16
N ALA A 334 26.40 -20.93 0.89
CA ALA A 334 24.96 -21.23 0.94
C ALA A 334 24.13 -20.50 -0.12
N LEU A 335 24.67 -19.42 -0.72
CA LEU A 335 24.01 -18.69 -1.80
C LEU A 335 24.21 -19.32 -3.18
N VAL A 336 25.25 -20.15 -3.34
CA VAL A 336 25.62 -20.73 -4.64
C VAL A 336 24.44 -21.46 -5.31
N PRO A 337 23.63 -22.29 -4.61
CA PRO A 337 22.48 -22.95 -5.23
C PRO A 337 21.44 -21.97 -5.78
N TRP A 338 21.19 -20.85 -5.07
CA TRP A 338 20.20 -19.85 -5.50
C TRP A 338 20.67 -19.08 -6.74
N PHE A 339 21.94 -18.65 -6.75
CA PHE A 339 22.55 -18.01 -7.91
C PHE A 339 22.63 -18.96 -9.11
N ALA A 340 23.06 -20.21 -8.90
CA ALA A 340 23.11 -21.22 -9.94
C ALA A 340 21.71 -21.52 -10.50
N GLY A 341 20.69 -21.62 -9.64
CA GLY A 341 19.31 -21.84 -10.05
C GLY A 341 18.75 -20.69 -10.88
N LEU A 342 18.95 -19.43 -10.45
CA LEU A 342 18.53 -18.26 -11.23
C LEU A 342 19.29 -18.16 -12.56
N ALA A 343 20.61 -18.37 -12.55
CA ALA A 343 21.43 -18.35 -13.75
C ALA A 343 21.01 -19.44 -14.75
N ALA A 344 20.74 -20.66 -14.27
CA ALA A 344 20.24 -21.75 -15.09
C ALA A 344 18.86 -21.41 -15.70
N LEU A 345 17.96 -20.80 -14.92
CA LEU A 345 16.64 -20.39 -15.41
C LEU A 345 16.73 -19.28 -16.47
N ALA A 346 17.60 -18.29 -16.25
CA ALA A 346 17.86 -17.21 -17.20
C ALA A 346 18.51 -17.76 -18.49
N ALA A 347 19.51 -18.64 -18.37
CA ALA A 347 20.15 -19.29 -19.50
C ALA A 347 19.18 -20.18 -20.28
N ALA A 348 18.35 -20.96 -19.59
CA ALA A 348 17.31 -21.78 -20.22
C ALA A 348 16.28 -20.91 -20.96
N SER A 349 15.90 -19.77 -20.40
CA SER A 349 14.98 -18.82 -21.04
C SER A 349 15.60 -18.18 -22.29
N ALA A 350 16.87 -17.77 -22.22
CA ALA A 350 17.60 -17.21 -23.36
C ALA A 350 17.83 -18.26 -24.47
N LEU A 351 18.22 -19.48 -24.09
CA LEU A 351 18.38 -20.60 -25.01
C LEU A 351 17.05 -20.97 -25.66
N ALA A 352 15.97 -21.02 -24.89
CA ALA A 352 14.62 -21.26 -25.42
C ALA A 352 14.21 -20.14 -26.38
N LEU A 353 14.52 -18.87 -26.10
CA LEU A 353 14.21 -17.76 -27.01
C LEU A 353 14.95 -17.89 -28.34
N TRP A 354 16.21 -18.35 -28.29
CA TRP A 354 17.01 -18.54 -29.50
C TRP A 354 16.60 -19.79 -30.29
N ARG A 355 16.37 -20.92 -29.62
CA ARG A 355 16.15 -22.22 -30.27
C ARG A 355 14.68 -22.53 -30.54
N TRP A 356 13.80 -22.04 -29.68
CA TRP A 356 12.36 -22.27 -29.70
C TRP A 356 11.58 -21.00 -29.32
N PRO A 357 11.64 -19.95 -30.17
CA PRO A 357 11.20 -18.59 -29.82
C PRO A 357 9.77 -18.52 -29.26
N LEU A 358 8.86 -19.38 -29.72
CA LEU A 358 7.49 -19.48 -29.21
C LEU A 358 7.44 -19.76 -27.70
N TRP A 359 8.30 -20.66 -27.22
CA TRP A 359 8.38 -21.05 -25.80
C TRP A 359 9.29 -20.12 -25.00
N GLY A 360 10.38 -19.66 -25.62
CA GLY A 360 11.27 -18.69 -24.99
C GLY A 360 10.61 -17.36 -24.67
N PHE A 361 9.57 -16.97 -25.42
CA PHE A 361 8.75 -15.80 -25.09
C PHE A 361 8.16 -15.85 -23.67
N LEU A 362 7.79 -17.03 -23.15
CA LEU A 362 7.27 -17.16 -21.79
C LEU A 362 8.33 -16.79 -20.74
N GLY A 363 9.60 -17.17 -20.96
CA GLY A 363 10.71 -16.78 -20.10
C GLY A 363 10.96 -15.27 -20.16
N VAL A 364 10.94 -14.69 -21.36
CA VAL A 364 11.04 -13.23 -21.55
C VAL A 364 9.91 -12.49 -20.83
N TRP A 365 8.66 -12.95 -20.98
CA TRP A 365 7.50 -12.37 -20.31
C TRP A 365 7.69 -12.34 -18.80
N PHE A 366 8.13 -13.46 -18.22
CA PHE A 366 8.37 -13.58 -16.79
C PHE A 366 9.43 -12.58 -16.31
N PHE A 367 10.63 -12.60 -16.90
CA PHE A 367 11.74 -11.78 -16.44
C PHE A 367 11.56 -10.29 -16.71
N LEU A 368 11.01 -9.91 -17.88
CA LEU A 368 10.80 -8.49 -18.21
C LEU A 368 9.71 -7.86 -17.32
N ASN A 369 8.67 -8.60 -16.92
CA ASN A 369 7.65 -8.05 -16.02
C ASN A 369 8.10 -8.05 -14.56
N LEU A 370 8.85 -9.06 -14.11
CA LEU A 370 9.33 -9.13 -12.73
C LEU A 370 10.49 -8.15 -12.47
N GLY A 371 11.43 -8.05 -13.42
CA GLY A 371 12.70 -7.33 -13.28
C GLY A 371 12.56 -5.89 -12.80
N PRO A 372 11.78 -5.01 -13.46
CA PRO A 372 11.64 -3.61 -13.06
C PRO A 372 11.18 -3.43 -11.62
N SER A 373 10.26 -4.28 -11.14
CA SER A 373 9.66 -4.12 -9.82
C SER A 373 10.28 -4.93 -8.71
N SER A 374 11.00 -6.01 -9.07
CA SER A 374 11.69 -6.84 -8.09
C SER A 374 13.19 -6.60 -8.07
N SER A 375 13.89 -6.62 -9.19
CA SER A 375 15.35 -6.81 -9.18
C SER A 375 16.17 -5.61 -9.65
N ILE A 376 15.55 -4.67 -10.38
CA ILE A 376 16.22 -3.46 -10.90
C ILE A 376 16.02 -2.27 -9.97
N ILE A 377 14.77 -1.98 -9.61
CA ILE A 377 14.43 -0.88 -8.70
C ILE A 377 14.45 -1.40 -7.27
N GLN A 378 15.38 -0.90 -6.47
CA GLN A 378 15.45 -1.20 -5.05
C GLN A 378 14.24 -0.61 -4.31
N ARG A 379 13.60 -1.42 -3.45
CA ARG A 379 12.53 -1.00 -2.54
C ARG A 379 12.80 -1.51 -1.12
N PRO A 380 12.24 -0.86 -0.09
CA PRO A 380 12.35 -1.33 1.30
C PRO A 380 11.88 -2.79 1.45
N ASP A 381 10.74 -3.14 0.86
CA ASP A 381 10.25 -4.52 0.87
C ASP A 381 10.96 -5.34 -0.23
N VAL A 382 11.76 -6.32 0.19
CA VAL A 382 12.53 -7.18 -0.72
C VAL A 382 11.62 -8.11 -1.52
N MET A 383 10.58 -8.66 -0.89
CA MET A 383 9.63 -9.60 -1.48
C MET A 383 8.18 -9.23 -1.11
N VAL A 384 7.30 -9.19 -2.11
CA VAL A 384 5.86 -8.91 -1.99
C VAL A 384 5.10 -9.64 -3.09
N GLU A 385 3.90 -10.15 -2.81
CA GLU A 385 3.21 -11.13 -3.65
C GLU A 385 2.67 -10.50 -4.94
N HIS A 386 2.18 -9.26 -4.83
CA HIS A 386 1.58 -8.52 -5.94
C HIS A 386 2.54 -8.30 -7.14
N ARG A 387 3.86 -8.49 -6.97
CA ARG A 387 4.84 -8.46 -8.08
C ARG A 387 4.66 -9.61 -9.05
N MET A 388 4.05 -10.71 -8.62
CA MET A 388 3.80 -11.90 -9.43
C MET A 388 2.53 -11.83 -10.28
N TYR A 389 1.70 -10.80 -10.10
CA TYR A 389 0.42 -10.64 -10.79
C TYR A 389 0.54 -10.74 -12.33
N VAL A 390 1.51 -10.06 -12.95
CA VAL A 390 1.73 -10.17 -14.40
C VAL A 390 2.64 -11.34 -14.80
N PRO A 391 3.78 -11.58 -14.13
CA PRO A 391 4.68 -12.70 -14.47
C PRO A 391 3.99 -14.07 -14.46
N MET A 392 2.99 -14.30 -13.59
CA MET A 392 2.31 -15.58 -13.49
C MET A 392 1.54 -16.01 -14.75
N ILE A 393 1.20 -15.07 -15.64
CA ILE A 393 0.51 -15.38 -16.90
C ILE A 393 1.37 -16.32 -17.76
N ALA A 394 2.69 -16.10 -17.79
CA ALA A 394 3.62 -16.99 -18.51
C ALA A 394 3.67 -18.39 -17.90
N TRP A 395 3.63 -18.49 -16.57
CA TRP A 395 3.59 -19.78 -15.88
C TRP A 395 2.27 -20.52 -16.14
N ALA A 396 1.12 -19.83 -16.07
CA ALA A 396 -0.18 -20.42 -16.37
C ALA A 396 -0.23 -20.95 -17.83
N ALA A 397 0.31 -20.18 -18.78
CA ALA A 397 0.46 -20.60 -20.17
C ALA A 397 1.36 -21.84 -20.32
N LEU A 398 2.50 -21.86 -19.62
CA LEU A 398 3.42 -22.99 -19.64
C LEU A 398 2.77 -24.27 -19.08
N VAL A 399 2.08 -24.18 -17.93
CA VAL A 399 1.42 -25.33 -17.29
C VAL A 399 0.32 -25.89 -18.17
N VAL A 400 -0.55 -25.02 -18.71
CA VAL A 400 -1.71 -25.46 -19.51
C VAL A 400 -1.27 -26.03 -20.85
N VAL A 401 -0.46 -25.30 -21.62
CA VAL A 401 -0.08 -25.74 -22.96
C VAL A 401 0.98 -26.85 -22.89
N GLY A 402 1.92 -26.78 -21.94
CA GLY A 402 2.88 -27.85 -21.68
C GLY A 402 2.20 -29.14 -21.24
N GLY A 403 1.24 -29.05 -20.30
CA GLY A 403 0.43 -30.19 -19.87
C GLY A 403 -0.38 -30.81 -21.01
N TRP A 404 -0.97 -29.98 -21.87
CA TRP A 404 -1.66 -30.44 -23.08
C TRP A 404 -0.73 -31.24 -24.00
N LEU A 405 0.46 -30.72 -24.29
CA LEU A 405 1.42 -31.38 -25.17
C LEU A 405 1.97 -32.68 -24.58
N LEU A 406 2.13 -32.74 -23.26
CA LEU A 406 2.52 -33.97 -22.56
C LEU A 406 1.40 -35.01 -22.61
N ALA A 407 0.14 -34.61 -22.38
CA ALA A 407 -1.01 -35.50 -22.46
C ALA A 407 -1.18 -36.08 -23.87
N GLU A 408 -1.01 -35.26 -24.91
CA GLU A 408 -1.08 -35.70 -26.30
C GLU A 408 0.04 -36.70 -26.66
N ARG A 409 1.22 -36.58 -26.05
CA ARG A 409 2.31 -37.54 -26.23
C ARG A 409 2.10 -38.83 -25.45
N ALA A 410 1.58 -38.73 -24.23
CA ALA A 410 1.44 -39.86 -23.31
C ALA A 410 0.24 -40.75 -23.66
N CYS A 411 -0.86 -40.16 -24.14
CA CYS A 411 -2.10 -40.89 -24.43
C CYS A 411 -2.28 -41.10 -25.93
N ARG A 412 -2.30 -42.37 -26.37
CA ARG A 412 -2.64 -42.73 -27.76
C ARG A 412 -4.10 -42.42 -28.12
N ASP A 413 -5.00 -42.43 -27.13
CA ASP A 413 -6.40 -42.07 -27.31
C ASP A 413 -6.73 -40.77 -26.56
N LEU A 414 -6.87 -39.69 -27.33
CA LEU A 414 -7.17 -38.36 -26.80
C LEU A 414 -8.56 -38.30 -26.15
N ARG A 415 -9.48 -39.21 -26.48
CA ARG A 415 -10.85 -39.25 -25.91
C ARG A 415 -10.85 -39.57 -24.42
N LEU A 416 -9.86 -40.32 -23.96
CA LEU A 416 -9.67 -40.64 -22.53
C LEU A 416 -8.82 -39.58 -21.82
N ALA A 417 -7.82 -39.01 -22.52
CA ALA A 417 -6.92 -38.02 -21.95
C ALA A 417 -7.60 -36.68 -21.64
N LEU A 418 -8.51 -36.23 -22.52
CA LEU A 418 -9.21 -34.95 -22.42
C LEU A 418 -10.08 -34.84 -21.14
N PRO A 419 -10.95 -35.81 -20.80
CA PRO A 419 -11.72 -35.79 -19.55
C PRO A 419 -10.85 -35.83 -18.30
N LEU A 420 -9.77 -36.63 -18.30
CA LEU A 420 -8.81 -36.71 -17.20
C LEU A 420 -8.10 -35.37 -16.98
N ALA A 421 -7.57 -34.76 -18.04
CA ALA A 421 -6.94 -33.44 -17.97
C ALA A 421 -7.93 -32.35 -17.54
N GLY A 422 -9.18 -32.42 -18.01
CA GLY A 422 -10.26 -31.54 -17.56
C GLY A 422 -10.58 -31.71 -16.08
N GLY A 423 -10.64 -32.95 -15.59
CA GLY A 423 -10.83 -33.27 -14.17
C GLY A 423 -9.69 -32.76 -13.29
N VAL A 424 -8.44 -32.96 -13.69
CA VAL A 424 -7.25 -32.44 -12.98
C VAL A 424 -7.29 -30.92 -12.93
N LEU A 425 -7.60 -30.26 -14.04
CA LEU A 425 -7.74 -28.80 -14.08
C LEU A 425 -8.88 -28.33 -13.16
N ALA A 426 -10.03 -29.00 -13.16
CA ALA A 426 -11.14 -28.64 -12.29
C ALA A 426 -10.77 -28.74 -10.80
N VAL A 427 -10.09 -29.82 -10.40
CA VAL A 427 -9.58 -29.98 -9.02
C VAL A 427 -8.58 -28.87 -8.68
N LEU A 428 -7.67 -28.56 -9.59
CA LEU A 428 -6.70 -27.47 -9.41
C LEU A 428 -7.40 -26.12 -9.23
N LEU A 429 -8.38 -25.79 -10.08
CA LEU A 429 -9.12 -24.53 -10.01
C LEU A 429 -9.92 -24.41 -8.71
N VAL A 430 -10.57 -25.49 -8.26
CA VAL A 430 -11.26 -25.52 -6.97
C VAL A 430 -10.28 -25.34 -5.81
N ALA A 431 -9.13 -26.03 -5.83
CA ALA A 431 -8.12 -25.91 -4.79
C ALA A 431 -7.54 -24.49 -4.72
N LEU A 432 -7.18 -23.89 -5.85
CA LEU A 432 -6.67 -22.53 -5.91
C LEU A 432 -7.74 -21.50 -5.52
N GLY A 433 -8.97 -21.63 -6.03
CA GLY A 433 -10.09 -20.77 -5.67
C GLY A 433 -10.43 -20.82 -4.18
N TRP A 434 -10.44 -22.02 -3.58
CA TRP A 434 -10.60 -22.18 -2.14
C TRP A 434 -9.47 -21.48 -1.36
N ARG A 435 -8.21 -21.62 -1.80
CA ARG A 435 -7.08 -20.90 -1.18
C ARG A 435 -7.21 -19.39 -1.30
N THR A 436 -7.80 -18.89 -2.38
CA THR A 436 -8.09 -17.45 -2.56
C THR A 436 -9.17 -16.98 -1.60
N VAL A 437 -10.27 -17.73 -1.46
CA VAL A 437 -11.30 -17.44 -0.46
C VAL A 437 -10.71 -17.40 0.94
N VAL A 438 -9.89 -18.38 1.32
CA VAL A 438 -9.21 -18.39 2.63
C VAL A 438 -8.28 -17.18 2.77
N ARG A 439 -7.47 -16.86 1.74
CA ARG A 439 -6.54 -15.73 1.77
C ARG A 439 -7.26 -14.39 1.91
N ASN A 440 -8.44 -14.22 1.31
CA ASN A 440 -9.21 -12.99 1.41
C ASN A 440 -9.71 -12.70 2.84
N GLN A 441 -9.80 -13.72 3.70
CA GLN A 441 -10.16 -13.52 5.12
C GLN A 441 -9.10 -12.73 5.89
N ASP A 442 -7.83 -12.81 5.46
CA ASP A 442 -6.72 -12.08 6.08
C ASP A 442 -6.94 -10.55 6.00
N TYR A 443 -7.69 -10.06 5.01
CA TYR A 443 -7.96 -8.64 4.76
C TYR A 443 -9.29 -8.15 5.35
N GLN A 444 -9.93 -8.91 6.25
CA GLN A 444 -11.19 -8.51 6.90
C GLN A 444 -10.98 -7.79 8.23
N ASP A 445 -9.85 -8.04 8.91
CA ASP A 445 -9.53 -7.42 10.19
C ASP A 445 -8.02 -7.16 10.33
N HIS A 446 -7.63 -5.99 10.85
CA HIS A 446 -6.22 -5.63 11.05
C HIS A 446 -5.51 -6.61 11.99
N GLU A 447 -6.18 -7.09 13.05
CA GLU A 447 -5.56 -8.03 13.99
C GLU A 447 -5.29 -9.38 13.31
N VAL A 448 -6.26 -9.90 12.53
CA VAL A 448 -6.11 -11.15 11.78
C VAL A 448 -4.95 -11.04 10.79
N MET A 449 -4.90 -9.93 10.04
CA MET A 449 -3.85 -9.65 9.07
C MET A 449 -2.45 -9.69 9.70
N TRP A 450 -2.24 -8.94 10.79
CA TRP A 450 -0.92 -8.85 11.43
C TRP A 450 -0.53 -10.13 12.16
N ARG A 451 -1.49 -10.84 12.77
CA ARG A 451 -1.23 -12.17 13.33
C ARG A 451 -0.81 -13.17 12.25
N GLN A 452 -1.39 -13.10 11.06
CA GLN A 452 -0.98 -13.95 9.95
C GLN A 452 0.43 -13.61 9.44
N VAL A 453 0.77 -12.32 9.35
CA VAL A 453 2.15 -11.90 9.04
C VAL A 453 3.13 -12.45 10.07
N ILE A 454 2.82 -12.35 11.37
CA ILE A 454 3.65 -12.89 12.45
C ILE A 454 3.74 -14.41 12.39
N ALA A 455 2.67 -15.12 12.01
CA ALA A 455 2.70 -16.58 11.86
C ALA A 455 3.67 -17.05 10.76
N VAL A 456 3.84 -16.25 9.70
CA VAL A 456 4.79 -16.53 8.60
C VAL A 456 6.18 -15.95 8.87
N SER A 457 6.25 -14.78 9.50
CA SER A 457 7.47 -14.03 9.82
C SER A 457 7.45 -13.59 11.28
N PRO A 458 7.76 -14.49 12.24
CA PRO A 458 7.64 -14.20 13.69
C PRO A 458 8.59 -13.13 14.21
N SER A 459 9.58 -12.73 13.41
CA SER A 459 10.54 -11.68 13.74
C SER A 459 10.22 -10.36 13.02
N ASN A 460 9.00 -10.15 12.53
CA ASN A 460 8.62 -8.94 11.82
C ASN A 460 8.32 -7.77 12.78
N PRO A 461 9.22 -6.77 12.91
CA PRO A 461 8.99 -5.68 13.85
C PRO A 461 7.83 -4.77 13.44
N ARG A 462 7.61 -4.59 12.12
CA ARG A 462 6.49 -3.80 11.58
C ARG A 462 5.16 -4.47 11.92
N ALA A 463 5.08 -5.79 11.82
CA ALA A 463 3.88 -6.55 12.16
C ALA A 463 3.57 -6.51 13.66
N HIS A 464 4.59 -6.69 14.51
CA HIS A 464 4.44 -6.56 15.96
C HIS A 464 4.00 -5.15 16.38
N LEU A 465 4.61 -4.10 15.81
CA LEU A 465 4.19 -2.71 16.08
C LEU A 465 2.73 -2.47 15.69
N ASN A 466 2.35 -2.94 14.51
CA ASN A 466 1.00 -2.78 14.01
C ASN A 466 -0.05 -3.58 14.78
N LEU A 467 0.28 -4.82 15.17
CA LEU A 467 -0.57 -5.64 16.02
C LEU A 467 -0.74 -4.96 17.38
N GLY A 468 0.35 -4.48 18.00
CA GLY A 468 0.28 -3.74 19.26
C GLY A 468 -0.59 -2.48 19.16
N THR A 469 -0.49 -1.73 18.05
CA THR A 469 -1.32 -0.55 17.80
C THR A 469 -2.81 -0.93 17.65
N THR A 470 -3.10 -2.03 16.95
CA THR A 470 -4.46 -2.56 16.78
C THR A 470 -5.06 -3.06 18.10
N LEU A 471 -4.25 -3.69 18.95
CA LEU A 471 -4.66 -4.13 20.28
C LEU A 471 -4.94 -2.92 21.19
N GLY A 472 -4.06 -1.91 21.15
CA GLY A 472 -4.21 -0.67 21.91
C GLY A 472 -5.47 0.12 21.52
N SER A 473 -5.85 0.16 20.24
CA SER A 473 -7.11 0.80 19.82
C SER A 473 -8.37 0.03 20.23
N ARG A 474 -8.22 -1.22 20.68
CA ARG A 474 -9.27 -2.05 21.28
C ARG A 474 -9.20 -2.09 22.82
N ASP A 475 -8.50 -1.13 23.42
CA ASP A 475 -8.23 -1.03 24.87
C ASP A 475 -7.52 -2.26 25.48
N ARG A 476 -6.93 -3.14 24.64
CA ARG A 476 -6.13 -4.32 25.07
C ARG A 476 -4.68 -3.93 25.29
N HIS A 477 -4.45 -2.94 26.16
CA HIS A 477 -3.14 -2.32 26.33
C HIS A 477 -2.06 -3.28 26.86
N GLU A 478 -2.39 -4.21 27.77
CA GLU A 478 -1.41 -5.19 28.28
C GLU A 478 -0.86 -6.10 27.18
N GLU A 479 -1.72 -6.59 26.28
CA GLU A 479 -1.27 -7.38 25.12
C GLU A 479 -0.47 -6.51 24.14
N ALA A 480 -0.87 -5.25 23.94
CA ALA A 480 -0.12 -4.32 23.11
C ALA A 480 1.32 -4.10 23.63
N LEU A 481 1.54 -4.06 24.94
CA LEU A 481 2.88 -3.90 25.52
C LEU A 481 3.81 -5.06 25.15
N VAL A 482 3.29 -6.28 25.09
CA VAL A 482 4.07 -7.46 24.66
C VAL A 482 4.53 -7.28 23.21
N GLU A 483 3.60 -6.91 22.33
CA GLU A 483 3.89 -6.72 20.91
C GLU A 483 4.86 -5.57 20.66
N PHE A 484 4.73 -4.44 21.36
CA PHE A 484 5.70 -3.34 21.26
C PHE A 484 7.09 -3.74 21.76
N GLY A 485 7.17 -4.55 22.83
CA GLY A 485 8.44 -5.12 23.30
C GLY A 485 9.09 -6.03 22.28
N LEU A 486 8.31 -6.86 21.58
CA LEU A 486 8.80 -7.70 20.48
C LEU A 486 9.27 -6.86 19.28
N ALA A 487 8.51 -5.82 18.91
CA ALA A 487 8.90 -4.91 17.83
C ALA A 487 10.25 -4.24 18.10
N ALA A 488 10.46 -3.72 19.31
CA ALA A 488 11.74 -3.14 19.74
C ALA A 488 12.87 -4.20 19.83
N LYS A 489 12.55 -5.43 20.24
CA LYS A 489 13.54 -6.52 20.29
C LYS A 489 14.03 -6.92 18.90
N PHE A 490 13.14 -7.05 17.93
CA PHE A 490 13.50 -7.48 16.57
C PHE A 490 14.15 -6.36 15.74
N LYS A 491 13.95 -5.10 16.14
CA LYS A 491 14.58 -3.94 15.53
C LYS A 491 15.19 -3.04 16.60
N GLY A 492 16.51 -3.14 16.75
CA GLY A 492 17.24 -2.46 17.82
C GLY A 492 17.18 -0.92 17.82
N ILE A 493 16.81 -0.28 16.71
CA ILE A 493 16.44 1.15 16.67
C ILE A 493 15.03 1.24 16.09
N TYR A 494 14.03 1.36 16.96
CA TYR A 494 12.64 1.54 16.55
C TYR A 494 11.86 2.48 17.48
N PRO A 495 12.08 3.81 17.34
CA PRO A 495 11.55 4.80 18.28
C PRO A 495 10.03 4.75 18.43
N MET A 496 9.32 4.36 17.36
CA MET A 496 7.87 4.25 17.33
C MET A 496 7.35 3.12 18.26
N ALA A 497 8.08 2.02 18.41
CA ALA A 497 7.68 0.94 19.32
C ALA A 497 7.72 1.41 20.78
N HIS A 498 8.81 2.07 21.18
CA HIS A 498 8.94 2.65 22.52
C HIS A 498 7.91 3.77 22.78
N TYR A 499 7.67 4.62 21.79
CA TYR A 499 6.65 5.68 21.89
C TYR A 499 5.22 5.11 22.05
N ASN A 500 4.84 4.12 21.22
CA ASN A 500 3.52 3.50 21.33
C ASN A 500 3.38 2.70 22.64
N ARG A 501 4.46 2.08 23.11
CA ARG A 501 4.54 1.45 24.43
C ARG A 501 4.27 2.46 25.54
N GLY A 502 4.91 3.63 25.52
CA GLY A 502 4.67 4.71 26.48
C GLY A 502 3.20 5.16 26.49
N THR A 503 2.60 5.28 25.32
CA THR A 503 1.18 5.70 25.18
C THR A 503 0.22 4.66 25.79
N SER A 504 0.45 3.37 25.56
CA SER A 504 -0.33 2.31 26.22
C SER A 504 -0.11 2.27 27.74
N LEU A 505 1.10 2.56 28.23
CA LEU A 505 1.41 2.61 29.65
C LEU A 505 0.69 3.78 30.36
N GLU A 506 0.60 4.95 29.73
CA GLU A 506 -0.20 6.07 30.25
C GLU A 506 -1.69 5.70 30.38
N LYS A 507 -2.25 4.97 29.39
CA LYS A 507 -3.64 4.49 29.46
C LYS A 507 -3.86 3.50 30.61
N LEU A 508 -2.84 2.71 30.94
CA LEU A 508 -2.81 1.83 32.11
C LEU A 508 -2.47 2.55 33.42
N LYS A 509 -2.27 3.88 33.39
CA LYS A 509 -1.83 4.72 34.53
C LYS A 509 -0.46 4.32 35.11
N ARG A 510 0.37 3.62 34.32
CA ARG A 510 1.74 3.19 34.67
C ARG A 510 2.74 4.27 34.27
N ASN A 511 2.57 5.46 34.84
CA ASN A 511 3.22 6.70 34.38
C ASN A 511 4.76 6.70 34.47
N GLU A 512 5.35 6.03 35.47
CA GLU A 512 6.83 5.91 35.56
C GLU A 512 7.40 5.05 34.42
N GLU A 513 6.74 3.93 34.09
CA GLU A 513 7.16 3.10 32.97
C GLU A 513 6.93 3.82 31.63
N ALA A 514 5.86 4.60 31.52
CA ALA A 514 5.61 5.43 30.33
C ALA A 514 6.73 6.46 30.12
N ALA A 515 7.16 7.13 31.20
CA ALA A 515 8.29 8.06 31.15
C ALA A 515 9.56 7.37 30.65
N GLU A 516 9.87 6.16 31.13
CA GLU A 516 11.05 5.43 30.63
C GLU A 516 10.90 5.02 29.16
N ALA A 517 9.74 4.54 28.74
CA ALA A 517 9.50 4.21 27.34
C ALA A 517 9.66 5.44 26.41
N TYR A 518 9.21 6.62 26.83
CA TYR A 518 9.46 7.86 26.06
C TYR A 518 10.94 8.29 26.09
N ARG A 519 11.67 8.05 27.18
CA ARG A 519 13.13 8.25 27.21
C ARG A 519 13.84 7.32 26.22
N GLU A 520 13.44 6.06 26.13
CA GLU A 520 13.99 5.11 25.14
C GLU A 520 13.73 5.61 23.71
N ALA A 521 12.50 6.00 23.39
CA ALA A 521 12.14 6.54 22.06
C ALA A 521 12.97 7.78 21.68
N THR A 522 13.21 8.68 22.63
CA THR A 522 13.99 9.92 22.40
C THR A 522 15.50 9.70 22.36
N ARG A 523 16.03 8.68 23.05
CA ARG A 523 17.43 8.25 22.92
C ARG A 523 17.70 7.72 21.52
N GLU A 524 16.77 6.92 20.97
CA GLU A 524 16.89 6.35 19.63
C GLU A 524 16.70 7.38 18.52
N ASN A 525 15.78 8.33 18.68
CA ASN A 525 15.57 9.43 17.76
C ASN A 525 15.47 10.77 18.50
N GLN A 526 16.59 11.51 18.52
CA GLN A 526 16.66 12.82 19.16
C GLN A 526 15.79 13.89 18.48
N GLY A 527 15.33 13.66 17.26
CA GLY A 527 14.42 14.52 16.50
C GLY A 527 12.93 14.19 16.68
N TYR A 528 12.57 13.24 17.55
CA TYR A 528 11.18 12.82 17.75
C TYR A 528 10.42 13.76 18.69
N ALA A 529 9.90 14.87 18.17
CA ALA A 529 9.29 15.94 18.96
C ALA A 529 8.09 15.46 19.82
N GLU A 530 7.27 14.55 19.30
CA GLU A 530 6.11 13.97 20.00
C GLU A 530 6.54 13.17 21.23
N ALA A 531 7.59 12.35 21.12
CA ALA A 531 8.11 11.57 22.23
C ALA A 531 8.71 12.48 23.32
N TRP A 532 9.41 13.56 22.92
CA TRP A 532 9.89 14.58 23.86
C TRP A 532 8.75 15.31 24.58
N ASN A 533 7.68 15.67 23.85
CA ASN A 533 6.51 16.31 24.45
C ASN A 533 5.81 15.39 25.44
N ASN A 534 5.57 14.12 25.07
CA ASN A 534 4.86 13.18 25.93
C ASN A 534 5.71 12.78 27.14
N LEU A 535 7.04 12.70 27.01
CA LEU A 535 7.94 12.59 28.16
C LEU A 535 7.76 13.76 29.14
N GLY A 536 7.73 14.99 28.62
CA GLY A 536 7.47 16.18 29.43
C GLY A 536 6.10 16.14 30.11
N GLY A 537 5.06 15.78 29.35
CA GLY A 537 3.71 15.66 29.85
C GLY A 537 3.56 14.65 30.98
N VAL A 538 4.10 13.44 30.82
CA VAL A 538 4.02 12.42 31.87
C VAL A 538 4.82 12.79 33.11
N LEU A 539 5.95 13.51 32.97
CA LEU A 539 6.70 14.05 34.11
C LEU A 539 5.91 15.08 34.90
N ILE A 540 5.12 15.93 34.23
CA ILE A 540 4.18 16.83 34.91
C ILE A 540 3.14 16.02 35.70
N THR A 541 2.54 14.99 35.08
CA THR A 541 1.56 14.11 35.74
C THR A 541 2.14 13.37 36.96
N LEU A 542 3.44 13.05 36.94
CA LEU A 542 4.17 12.46 38.06
C LEU A 542 4.54 13.47 39.16
N GLY A 543 4.17 14.76 39.03
CA GLY A 543 4.54 15.81 39.98
C GLY A 543 6.00 16.23 39.89
N ARG A 544 6.64 16.03 38.73
CA ARG A 544 8.05 16.38 38.44
C ARG A 544 8.16 17.49 37.39
N PRO A 545 7.52 18.67 37.58
CA PRO A 545 7.47 19.72 36.56
C PRO A 545 8.84 20.31 36.24
N GLU A 546 9.79 20.33 37.17
CA GLU A 546 11.16 20.79 36.91
C GLU A 546 11.87 19.94 35.85
N GLU A 547 11.78 18.61 35.98
CA GLU A 547 12.37 17.67 35.03
C GLU A 547 11.70 17.71 33.64
N SER A 548 10.43 18.14 33.58
CA SER A 548 9.68 18.24 32.32
C SER A 548 10.16 19.36 31.39
N LEU A 549 10.79 20.42 31.95
CA LEU A 549 11.16 21.61 31.18
C LEU A 549 12.15 21.29 30.04
N VAL A 550 13.13 20.41 30.29
CA VAL A 550 14.14 20.05 29.29
C VAL A 550 13.53 19.26 28.11
N PRO A 551 12.78 18.16 28.32
CA PRO A 551 12.03 17.49 27.26
C PRO A 551 11.11 18.42 26.46
N LEU A 552 10.33 19.27 27.14
CA LEU A 552 9.38 20.16 26.49
C LEU A 552 10.08 21.23 25.65
N GLN A 553 11.16 21.81 26.16
CA GLN A 553 11.99 22.75 25.39
C GLN A 553 12.58 22.07 24.14
N ARG A 554 13.03 20.81 24.26
CA ARG A 554 13.56 20.06 23.12
C ARG A 554 12.49 19.82 22.06
N ALA A 555 11.27 19.45 22.45
CA ALA A 555 10.13 19.30 21.54
C ALA A 555 9.82 20.59 20.77
N ILE A 556 9.80 21.73 21.46
CA ILE A 556 9.58 23.06 20.87
C ILE A 556 10.68 23.38 19.85
N THR A 557 11.96 23.26 20.24
CA THR A 557 13.09 23.60 19.37
C THR A 557 13.13 22.73 18.10
N ILE A 558 12.84 21.44 18.19
CA ILE A 558 12.78 20.56 17.01
C ILE A 558 11.73 21.06 16.01
N ARG A 559 10.54 21.40 16.50
CA ARG A 559 9.41 21.84 15.67
C ARG A 559 9.57 23.24 15.11
N GLU A 560 10.19 24.16 15.86
CA GLU A 560 10.62 25.48 15.36
C GLU A 560 11.63 25.32 14.22
N ASN A 561 12.62 24.44 14.36
CA ASN A 561 13.59 24.15 13.30
C ASN A 561 12.91 23.56 12.04
N GLN A 562 11.83 22.80 12.21
CA GLN A 562 10.99 22.28 11.12
C GLN A 562 10.00 23.31 10.56
N GLN A 563 10.00 24.55 11.05
CA GLN A 563 9.05 25.61 10.69
C GLN A 563 7.57 25.19 10.88
N ALA A 564 7.32 24.33 11.86
CA ALA A 564 6.00 23.77 12.16
C ALA A 564 5.65 24.02 13.63
N PRO A 565 5.09 25.19 13.98
CA PRO A 565 4.87 25.59 15.37
C PRO A 565 4.08 24.57 16.21
N TYR A 566 4.55 24.28 17.43
CA TYR A 566 4.03 23.17 18.24
C TYR A 566 3.22 23.62 19.46
N GLY A 567 1.99 24.10 19.22
CA GLY A 567 1.12 24.67 20.26
C GLY A 567 0.93 23.81 21.51
N VAL A 568 0.88 22.48 21.36
CA VAL A 568 0.73 21.55 22.51
C VAL A 568 1.96 21.56 23.43
N ALA A 569 3.17 21.57 22.87
CA ALA A 569 4.39 21.63 23.66
C ALA A 569 4.56 22.99 24.36
N TYR A 570 4.16 24.09 23.71
CA TYR A 570 4.10 25.40 24.37
C TYR A 570 3.13 25.42 25.56
N ASN A 571 1.96 24.79 25.42
CA ASN A 571 1.00 24.64 26.53
C ASN A 571 1.61 23.87 27.69
N ASN A 572 2.19 22.69 27.41
CA ASN A 572 2.75 21.83 28.45
C ASN A 572 3.94 22.50 29.14
N TYR A 573 4.77 23.26 28.40
CA TYR A 573 5.87 24.05 28.99
C TYR A 573 5.33 25.16 29.90
N GLY A 574 4.29 25.88 29.46
CA GLY A 574 3.60 26.87 30.28
C GLY A 574 2.98 26.28 31.55
N ASN A 575 2.35 25.10 31.45
CA ASN A 575 1.81 24.35 32.60
C ASN A 575 2.92 23.99 33.60
N ALA A 576 4.04 23.43 33.14
CA ALA A 576 5.17 23.12 34.00
C ALA A 576 5.67 24.35 34.77
N LEU A 577 5.76 25.51 34.10
CA LEU A 577 6.13 26.77 34.75
C LEU A 577 5.09 27.25 35.78
N ILE A 578 3.79 27.11 35.50
CA ILE A 578 2.73 27.41 36.47
C ILE A 578 2.88 26.55 37.73
N GLN A 579 3.13 25.24 37.59
CA GLN A 579 3.30 24.32 38.72
C GLN A 579 4.57 24.63 39.55
N LEU A 580 5.58 25.23 38.94
CA LEU A 580 6.78 25.72 39.62
C LEU A 580 6.58 27.11 40.26
N GLY A 581 5.38 27.68 40.23
CA GLY A 581 5.09 29.03 40.72
C GLY A 581 5.58 30.16 39.81
N LYS A 582 6.05 29.84 38.61
CA LYS A 582 6.61 30.77 37.62
C LYS A 582 5.57 31.19 36.57
N ALA A 583 4.36 31.53 37.01
CA ALA A 583 3.25 31.87 36.12
C ALA A 583 3.56 33.01 35.13
N LYS A 584 4.54 33.88 35.45
CA LYS A 584 4.92 35.06 34.65
C LYS A 584 5.71 34.66 33.44
N GLU A 585 6.63 33.75 33.66
CA GLU A 585 7.46 33.15 32.64
C GLU A 585 6.60 32.28 31.72
N ALA A 586 5.49 31.70 32.22
CA ALA A 586 4.58 30.88 31.42
C ALA A 586 3.79 31.66 30.37
N LEU A 587 3.48 32.93 30.62
CA LEU A 587 2.61 33.77 29.79
C LEU A 587 2.99 33.79 28.30
N PRO A 588 4.25 34.09 27.89
CA PRO A 588 4.63 34.09 26.48
C PRO A 588 4.48 32.72 25.80
N PHE A 589 4.68 31.62 26.54
CA PHE A 589 4.50 30.26 25.99
C PHE A 589 3.01 29.96 25.80
N LEU A 590 2.16 30.30 26.77
CA LEU A 590 0.72 30.08 26.69
C LEU A 590 0.06 30.94 25.61
N GLN A 591 0.53 32.18 25.41
CA GLN A 591 0.12 33.03 24.29
C GLN A 591 0.47 32.41 22.93
N LYS A 592 1.67 31.83 22.79
CA LYS A 592 2.04 31.05 21.60
C LYS A 592 1.16 29.79 21.45
N ALA A 593 0.84 29.11 22.55
CA ALA A 593 0.00 27.91 22.52
C ALA A 593 -1.38 28.19 21.93
N VAL A 594 -2.07 29.24 22.41
CA VAL A 594 -3.40 29.62 21.88
C VAL A 594 -3.32 30.24 20.48
N LEU A 595 -2.21 30.89 20.13
CA LEU A 595 -1.97 31.39 18.77
C LEU A 595 -1.85 30.24 17.76
N TYR A 596 -1.06 29.21 18.08
CA TYR A 596 -0.80 28.10 17.16
C TYR A 596 -1.87 27.01 17.22
N ARG A 597 -2.59 26.87 18.33
CA ARG A 597 -3.69 25.92 18.52
C ARG A 597 -4.87 26.63 19.21
N PRO A 598 -5.62 27.47 18.49
CA PRO A 598 -6.74 28.24 19.07
C PRO A 598 -7.90 27.37 19.55
N LYS A 599 -7.98 26.11 19.12
CA LYS A 599 -8.98 25.12 19.57
C LYS A 599 -8.46 24.17 20.68
N LEU A 600 -7.38 24.53 21.38
CA LEU A 600 -6.87 23.76 22.51
C LEU A 600 -7.39 24.36 23.81
N ALA A 601 -8.41 23.73 24.42
CA ALA A 601 -9.08 24.26 25.62
C ALA A 601 -8.12 24.41 26.80
N GLU A 602 -7.20 23.45 26.98
CA GLU A 602 -6.19 23.43 28.03
C GLU A 602 -5.25 24.65 27.94
N ALA A 603 -4.91 25.10 26.73
CA ALA A 603 -4.08 26.28 26.53
C ALA A 603 -4.78 27.57 26.97
N TRP A 604 -6.06 27.71 26.66
CA TRP A 604 -6.87 28.84 27.11
C TRP A 604 -7.10 28.83 28.61
N TYR A 605 -7.37 27.65 29.18
CA TYR A 605 -7.50 27.46 30.62
C TYR A 605 -6.20 27.85 31.35
N ASN A 606 -5.06 27.35 30.88
CA ASN A 606 -3.75 27.66 31.46
C ASN A 606 -3.37 29.14 31.29
N LEU A 607 -3.71 29.75 30.16
CA LEU A 607 -3.55 31.20 29.96
C LEU A 607 -4.38 32.01 30.98
N GLY A 608 -5.62 31.59 31.24
CA GLY A 608 -6.47 32.15 32.28
C GLY A 608 -5.83 32.04 33.67
N ASN A 609 -5.32 30.85 34.02
CA ASN A 609 -4.63 30.63 35.30
C ASN A 609 -3.40 31.53 35.46
N SER A 610 -2.60 31.68 34.39
CA SER A 610 -1.48 32.62 34.39
C SER A 610 -1.95 34.05 34.63
N HIS A 611 -3.01 34.52 33.98
CA HIS A 611 -3.54 35.86 34.19
C HIS A 611 -4.07 36.10 35.61
N VAL A 612 -4.75 35.12 36.21
CA VAL A 612 -5.18 35.14 37.61
C VAL A 612 -3.96 35.29 38.54
N ALA A 613 -2.86 34.58 38.27
CA ALA A 613 -1.63 34.70 39.04
C ALA A 613 -1.04 36.13 39.06
N PHE A 614 -1.32 36.93 38.02
CA PHE A 614 -0.93 38.35 37.93
C PHE A 614 -1.97 39.32 38.47
N GLY A 615 -3.14 38.84 38.92
CA GLY A 615 -4.28 39.68 39.24
C GLY A 615 -4.92 40.35 38.01
N ASP A 616 -4.58 39.91 36.79
CA ASP A 616 -5.17 40.43 35.54
C ASP A 616 -6.50 39.71 35.25
N PHE A 617 -7.46 39.88 36.15
CA PHE A 617 -8.79 39.24 36.06
C PHE A 617 -9.53 39.62 34.77
N ALA A 618 -9.28 40.82 34.24
CA ALA A 618 -9.88 41.31 33.00
C ALA A 618 -9.48 40.45 31.79
N LYS A 619 -8.26 39.90 31.76
CA LYS A 619 -7.81 38.97 30.71
C LYS A 619 -8.07 37.50 31.04
N ALA A 620 -8.19 37.14 32.31
CA ALA A 620 -8.53 35.77 32.70
C ALA A 620 -9.94 35.36 32.29
N LEU A 621 -10.92 36.24 32.47
CA LEU A 621 -12.33 35.99 32.13
C LEU A 621 -12.53 35.52 30.67
N PRO A 622 -12.09 36.26 29.63
CA PRO A 622 -12.27 35.81 28.24
C PRO A 622 -11.48 34.53 27.92
N ALA A 623 -10.36 34.26 28.60
CA ALA A 623 -9.61 33.03 28.40
C ALA A 623 -10.38 31.79 28.89
N TYR A 624 -10.99 31.84 30.09
CA TYR A 624 -11.83 30.73 30.56
C TYR A 624 -13.12 30.57 29.74
N GLN A 625 -13.72 31.68 29.26
CA GLN A 625 -14.86 31.60 28.34
C GLN A 625 -14.50 30.84 27.06
N GLN A 626 -13.32 31.10 26.47
CA GLN A 626 -12.84 30.34 25.31
C GLN A 626 -12.59 28.87 25.65
N ALA A 627 -12.00 28.57 26.80
CA ALA A 627 -11.75 27.18 27.22
C ALA A 627 -13.06 26.36 27.30
N VAL A 628 -14.09 26.91 27.95
CA VAL A 628 -15.43 26.29 28.05
C VAL A 628 -16.14 26.23 26.70
N GLN A 629 -15.99 27.25 25.85
CA GLN A 629 -16.57 27.23 24.50
C GLN A 629 -15.98 26.11 23.64
N ILE A 630 -14.68 25.85 23.79
CA ILE A 630 -13.96 24.79 23.05
C ILE A 630 -14.28 23.42 23.63
N ASN A 631 -14.28 23.29 24.95
CA ASN A 631 -14.61 22.05 25.66
C ASN A 631 -15.68 22.32 26.74
N PRO A 632 -16.98 22.13 26.40
CA PRO A 632 -18.09 22.29 27.34
C PRO A 632 -18.12 21.29 28.50
N ASP A 633 -17.30 20.25 28.46
CA ASP A 633 -17.20 19.23 29.51
C ASP A 633 -16.02 19.48 30.46
N TYR A 634 -15.38 20.65 30.39
CA TYR A 634 -14.21 21.00 31.20
C TYR A 634 -14.63 21.60 32.56
N ALA A 635 -14.90 20.73 33.54
CA ALA A 635 -15.41 21.11 34.86
C ALA A 635 -14.55 22.18 35.58
N GLU A 636 -13.23 22.06 35.56
CA GLU A 636 -12.31 23.03 36.17
C GLU A 636 -12.36 24.40 35.48
N ALA A 637 -12.55 24.43 34.16
CA ALA A 637 -12.69 25.69 33.42
C ALA A 637 -14.03 26.39 33.72
N HIS A 638 -15.11 25.62 33.87
CA HIS A 638 -16.40 26.13 34.33
C HIS A 638 -16.31 26.75 35.72
N HIS A 639 -15.67 26.06 36.67
CA HIS A 639 -15.50 26.59 38.02
C HIS A 639 -14.65 27.87 38.05
N ASN A 640 -13.52 27.90 37.34
CA ASN A 640 -12.68 29.09 37.30
C ASN A 640 -13.36 30.26 36.55
N LEU A 641 -14.19 29.96 35.55
CA LEU A 641 -15.05 30.96 34.92
C LEU A 641 -16.07 31.52 35.91
N ALA A 642 -16.69 30.67 36.74
CA ALA A 642 -17.62 31.10 37.78
C ALA A 642 -16.96 32.08 38.77
N LEU A 643 -15.75 31.77 39.23
CA LEU A 643 -14.96 32.66 40.08
C LEU A 643 -14.72 34.02 39.42
N MET A 644 -14.35 34.05 38.14
CA MET A 644 -14.11 35.30 37.41
C MET A 644 -15.39 36.12 37.22
N LEU A 645 -16.52 35.47 36.94
CA LEU A 645 -17.82 36.12 36.81
C LEU A 645 -18.30 36.69 38.16
N GLY A 646 -18.11 35.94 39.24
CA GLY A 646 -18.44 36.37 40.60
C GLY A 646 -17.64 37.60 41.02
N ASN A 647 -16.33 37.64 40.73
CA ASN A 647 -15.49 38.82 40.94
C ASN A 647 -15.94 40.04 40.12
N ALA A 648 -16.52 39.82 38.95
CA ALA A 648 -17.09 40.87 38.12
C ALA A 648 -18.52 41.27 38.53
N GLY A 649 -19.05 40.73 39.64
CA GLY A 649 -20.42 40.99 40.12
C GLY A 649 -21.53 40.26 39.35
N ARG A 650 -21.17 39.36 38.43
CA ARG A 650 -22.10 38.62 37.56
C ARG A 650 -22.55 37.31 38.24
N TYR A 651 -23.16 37.42 39.41
CA TYR A 651 -23.44 36.28 40.30
C TYR A 651 -24.38 35.22 39.70
N ARG A 652 -25.34 35.61 38.86
CA ARG A 652 -26.23 34.64 38.19
C ARG A 652 -25.46 33.75 37.23
N GLU A 653 -24.61 34.35 36.41
CA GLU A 653 -23.80 33.59 35.46
C GLU A 653 -22.75 32.76 36.18
N ALA A 654 -22.16 33.27 37.27
CA ALA A 654 -21.27 32.47 38.13
C ALA A 654 -21.96 31.21 38.68
N TYR A 655 -23.20 31.36 39.17
CA TYR A 655 -24.01 30.24 39.65
C TYR A 655 -24.25 29.18 38.56
N GLU A 656 -24.61 29.60 37.35
CA GLU A 656 -24.84 28.70 36.21
C GLU A 656 -23.56 27.92 35.83
N GLN A 657 -22.40 28.57 35.86
CA GLN A 657 -21.14 27.92 35.54
C GLN A 657 -20.71 26.91 36.63
N ASP A 658 -20.86 27.24 37.91
CA ASP A 658 -20.58 26.27 38.99
C ASP A 658 -21.60 25.11 38.99
N GLN A 659 -22.87 25.35 38.62
CA GLN A 659 -23.83 24.27 38.40
C GLN A 659 -23.35 23.31 37.30
N GLN A 660 -22.85 23.85 36.18
CA GLN A 660 -22.32 23.04 35.11
C GLN A 660 -21.07 22.25 35.56
N ALA A 661 -20.16 22.89 36.30
CA ALA A 661 -19.00 22.21 36.87
C ALA A 661 -19.41 21.03 37.79
N LEU A 662 -20.45 21.21 38.61
CA LEU A 662 -20.99 20.15 39.49
C LEU A 662 -21.79 19.09 38.74
N ALA A 663 -22.45 19.43 37.64
CA ALA A 663 -23.11 18.45 36.78
C ALA A 663 -22.09 17.51 36.13
N LEU A 664 -20.95 18.06 35.69
CA LEU A 664 -19.84 17.32 35.11
C LEU A 664 -19.06 16.52 36.17
N ARG A 665 -18.89 17.11 37.36
CA ARG A 665 -18.19 16.50 38.49
C ARG A 665 -18.95 16.72 39.80
N PRO A 666 -19.88 15.81 40.15
CA PRO A 666 -20.72 15.97 41.36
C PRO A 666 -19.93 16.07 42.66
N VAL A 667 -18.75 15.43 42.72
CA VAL A 667 -17.80 15.53 43.82
C VAL A 667 -16.69 16.53 43.45
N TYR A 668 -17.06 17.82 43.45
CA TYR A 668 -16.13 18.93 43.28
C TYR A 668 -16.31 19.95 44.40
N GLU A 669 -15.60 19.73 45.52
CA GLU A 669 -15.76 20.49 46.77
C GLU A 669 -15.61 22.00 46.60
N GLN A 670 -14.69 22.45 45.74
CA GLN A 670 -14.46 23.87 45.47
C GLN A 670 -15.71 24.52 44.87
N ALA A 671 -16.29 23.90 43.84
CA ALA A 671 -17.52 24.36 43.20
C ALA A 671 -18.73 24.26 44.15
N GLN A 672 -18.81 23.22 45.00
CA GLN A 672 -19.87 23.10 46.01
C GLN A 672 -19.83 24.22 47.05
N HIS A 673 -18.64 24.70 47.40
CA HIS A 673 -18.48 25.79 48.35
C HIS A 673 -18.79 27.15 47.70
N THR A 674 -18.34 27.40 46.47
CA THR A 674 -18.57 28.67 45.78
C THR A 674 -20.01 28.85 45.32
N ILE A 675 -20.68 27.77 44.88
CA ILE A 675 -22.08 27.84 44.43
C ILE A 675 -23.03 28.33 45.53
N GLN A 676 -22.84 27.88 46.78
CA GLN A 676 -23.64 28.32 47.94
C GLN A 676 -23.46 29.82 48.20
N ARG A 677 -22.26 30.35 47.93
CA ARG A 677 -21.98 31.79 48.02
C ARG A 677 -22.70 32.58 46.94
N TRP A 678 -22.72 32.08 45.70
CA TRP A 678 -23.46 32.73 44.62
C TRP A 678 -24.96 32.75 44.89
N GLU A 679 -25.51 31.67 45.48
CA GLU A 679 -26.91 31.66 45.93
C GLU A 679 -27.21 32.72 47.00
N LEU A 680 -26.28 32.92 47.94
CA LEU A 680 -26.42 33.96 48.96
C LEU A 680 -26.36 35.36 48.34
N ALA A 681 -25.40 35.60 47.44
CA ALA A 681 -25.23 36.86 46.70
C ALA A 681 -26.49 37.21 45.90
N LEU A 682 -27.09 36.22 45.23
CA LEU A 682 -28.34 36.37 44.48
C LEU A 682 -29.54 36.73 45.36
N LYS A 683 -29.52 36.34 46.65
CA LYS A 683 -30.58 36.66 47.62
C LYS A 683 -30.37 38.02 48.31
N GLN A 684 -29.13 38.40 48.58
CA GLN A 684 -28.78 39.55 49.42
C GLN A 684 -28.28 40.78 48.65
N GLY A 685 -28.01 40.63 47.34
CA GLY A 685 -27.57 41.72 46.46
C GLY A 685 -26.08 42.07 46.58
N ASP A 686 -25.37 41.50 47.55
CA ASP A 686 -23.93 41.64 47.72
C ASP A 686 -23.37 40.39 48.41
N ALA A 687 -22.22 39.91 47.95
CA ALA A 687 -21.40 38.95 48.66
C ALA A 687 -19.92 39.26 48.35
N PRO A 688 -19.05 39.30 49.38
CA PRO A 688 -17.63 39.49 49.15
C PRO A 688 -17.11 38.38 48.26
N ALA A 689 -16.52 38.78 47.13
CA ALA A 689 -15.87 37.87 46.20
C ALA A 689 -14.85 36.99 46.94
N PRO A 690 -14.84 35.66 46.72
CA PRO A 690 -13.80 34.80 47.28
C PRO A 690 -12.43 35.32 46.86
N ALA A 691 -11.44 35.22 47.74
CA ALA A 691 -10.05 35.41 47.35
C ALA A 691 -9.74 34.40 46.24
N VAL A 692 -9.52 34.90 45.02
CA VAL A 692 -9.10 34.04 43.91
C VAL A 692 -7.64 33.72 44.12
N THR A 693 -7.39 32.61 44.77
CA THR A 693 -6.08 31.98 44.82
C THR A 693 -5.86 31.17 43.56
N LEU A 694 -4.59 30.93 43.20
CA LEU A 694 -4.25 29.97 42.15
C LEU A 694 -5.02 28.65 42.40
N PRO A 695 -5.65 28.07 41.36
CA PRO A 695 -6.37 26.81 41.53
C PRO A 695 -5.40 25.75 42.07
N SER A 696 -5.76 25.13 43.20
CA SER A 696 -4.95 24.10 43.88
C SER A 696 -5.06 22.72 43.23
N THR A 697 -5.80 22.60 42.13
CA THR A 697 -6.01 21.35 41.40
C THR A 697 -4.92 21.11 40.36
N PRO A 698 -4.47 19.85 40.16
CA PRO A 698 -3.45 19.51 39.18
C PRO A 698 -3.89 19.99 37.79
N VAL A 699 -3.03 20.80 37.19
CA VAL A 699 -3.29 21.49 35.93
C VAL A 699 -3.18 20.47 34.78
N SER A 700 -4.22 20.41 33.93
CA SER A 700 -4.33 19.40 32.86
C SER A 700 -3.17 19.48 31.86
N VAL A 701 -2.55 18.33 31.60
CA VAL A 701 -1.52 18.14 30.57
C VAL A 701 -2.24 17.78 29.27
N ALA A 702 -1.88 18.42 28.17
CA ALA A 702 -2.41 18.06 26.86
C ALA A 702 -1.56 16.91 26.27
N PRO A 703 -2.09 15.67 26.18
CA PRO A 703 -1.37 14.59 25.53
C PRO A 703 -1.34 14.82 24.02
N VAL A 704 -0.24 14.41 23.37
CA VAL A 704 -0.22 14.29 21.92
C VAL A 704 -0.54 12.86 21.59
N ALA A 705 -1.69 12.64 20.94
CA ALA A 705 -2.05 11.34 20.41
C ALA A 705 -0.96 10.86 19.44
N ALA A 706 -0.75 9.55 19.40
CA ALA A 706 0.14 8.96 18.41
C ALA A 706 -0.25 9.46 17.02
N PRO A 707 0.68 9.99 16.20
CA PRO A 707 0.40 10.15 14.79
C PRO A 707 -0.09 8.79 14.29
N SER A 708 -1.30 8.76 13.72
CA SER A 708 -1.76 7.59 12.97
C SER A 708 -0.66 7.23 11.98
N GLN A 709 -0.47 5.94 11.72
CA GLN A 709 0.56 5.48 10.77
C GLN A 709 0.48 6.17 9.40
N SER A 710 -0.65 6.82 9.09
CA SER A 710 -0.83 7.72 7.95
C SER A 710 0.20 8.86 7.84
N GLY A 711 0.84 9.29 8.93
CA GLY A 711 1.72 10.48 8.92
C GLY A 711 3.23 10.23 8.86
N LEU A 712 3.73 9.01 9.11
CA LEU A 712 5.17 8.81 9.41
C LEU A 712 5.92 7.80 8.55
N ALA A 713 5.29 7.12 7.59
CA ALA A 713 6.04 6.36 6.59
C ALA A 713 6.85 7.27 5.64
N THR A 714 6.64 8.60 5.68
CA THR A 714 7.25 9.56 4.76
C THR A 714 8.14 10.62 5.41
N THR A 715 8.30 10.66 6.74
CA THR A 715 9.23 11.61 7.38
C THR A 715 10.63 11.01 7.55
N GLY A 716 11.20 10.61 6.42
CA GLY A 716 12.64 10.55 6.21
C GLY A 716 12.95 11.38 4.98
N LYS A 717 12.73 12.70 5.08
CA LYS A 717 13.34 13.68 4.17
C LYS A 717 14.81 13.85 4.55
#